data_AF-A0A6U6GVA4-F1
#
_entry.id   AF-A0A6U6GVA4-F1
#
_cell.length_a   1.000
_cell.length_b   1.000
_cell.length_c   1.000
_cell.angle_alpha   90.00
_cell.angle_beta   90.00
_cell.angle_gamma   90.00
#
_symmetry.space_group_name_H-M   'P 1'
#
loop_
_entity.id
_entity.type
_entity.pdbx_description
1 polymer ?
#
loop_
_entity_poly.entity_id
_entity_poly.type
_entity_poly.pdbx_seq_one_letter_code
_entity_poly.pdbx_strand_id
1 'polypeptide(L)'
;MSVSEIRYSDVANYVGLSLGRKGRGPAPPKVQTRDVISLLLPGSPASAASPASTQPRRGTELPPIAQGQAGQLKSQISLLQAEKQIQMKEVKKLQESLSDSMLLEQKARNRVAKHREKHDHHLQRCQTVDQELERLRGQLAAQSGGAAPAVRDPPAAPAVAVPLSPAPQPSEPELTPKAVAPAAKAAMPQGPACEDAEEPQQEDQEASMQATADMHELQARRRRAKARAKGAAAAEATAKDSGGASKNATADAGAAGFADAGAVAGKDVEPEEEPDLVEAFWREADHASEAELPRAKRLELAATRREAIRKAMVKNAGSARGAFRSMDLNNSGSVSHQEFGDGILRLGIDWRKLTGLRADRELFKLFDEDKDHVIVFRELFPEEAAKERAGQVRLSTAEFCKRYRLETHQVMRPAGWQPDGPEKKMEVLTGIQDDNEESTRKRKWMRATMRRLKGKGKSDSRCRELVALHLPRGSGPPDRQGAQMFSKVDVRQVKQSYTDGWNQPLREATKTMVDLRDLRREQRSIIDKLYKVTEAEQAKMRAEAVSMALFGDLSAKRASYAEQMQGQVAATSSSQRPQTPQAEVAARTSGEIVAALSQAFSLPRDVLADVHAEFLKHADMDALVPFKNFPALLKALVPGRTLAMADVAAWWEQILLLDPKGIQEKSLQKTAVGFELFARWWVSSELNIGLQTGK
;
A
#
# COMPACT_ATOMS: atom_id res chain seq x y z
N MET A 1 3.39 0.35 30.97
CA MET A 1 3.51 -1.12 31.06
C MET A 1 2.22 -1.72 30.52
N SER A 2 2.18 -2.03 29.22
CA SER A 2 1.05 -2.70 28.59
C SER A 2 1.00 -4.15 29.08
N VAL A 3 -0.13 -4.58 29.64
CA VAL A 3 -0.32 -5.94 30.11
C VAL A 3 -0.46 -6.85 28.89
N SER A 4 0.54 -7.70 28.64
CA SER A 4 0.57 -8.65 27.53
C SER A 4 -0.68 -9.55 27.55
N GLU A 5 -1.54 -9.36 26.55
CA GLU A 5 -2.90 -9.90 26.46
C GLU A 5 -2.87 -11.40 26.10
N ILE A 6 -3.43 -12.25 26.97
CA ILE A 6 -3.40 -13.72 26.82
C ILE A 6 -4.50 -14.16 25.85
N ARG A 7 -4.18 -15.08 24.93
CA ARG A 7 -5.14 -15.60 23.95
C ARG A 7 -6.05 -16.72 24.51
N TYR A 8 -7.36 -16.62 24.31
CA TYR A 8 -8.35 -17.63 24.78
C TYR A 8 -8.11 -19.05 24.26
N SER A 9 -7.55 -19.20 23.06
CA SER A 9 -7.15 -20.50 22.49
C SER A 9 -6.20 -21.27 23.40
N ASP A 10 -5.40 -20.57 24.21
CA ASP A 10 -4.44 -21.16 25.13
C ASP A 10 -5.10 -21.79 26.37
N VAL A 11 -6.29 -21.32 26.76
CA VAL A 11 -7.07 -21.83 27.89
C VAL A 11 -8.11 -22.87 27.43
N ALA A 12 -8.75 -22.64 26.28
CA ALA A 12 -9.84 -23.49 25.77
C ALA A 12 -9.41 -24.93 25.46
N ASN A 13 -8.17 -25.12 24.97
CA ASN A 13 -7.61 -26.44 24.67
C ASN A 13 -7.48 -27.35 25.91
N TYR A 14 -7.50 -26.80 27.13
CA TYR A 14 -7.40 -27.59 28.36
C TYR A 14 -8.75 -27.83 29.04
N VAL A 15 -9.68 -26.87 28.96
CA VAL A 15 -11.02 -26.98 29.58
C VAL A 15 -11.96 -27.87 28.74
N GLY A 16 -11.78 -27.91 27.42
CA GLY A 16 -12.58 -28.77 26.52
C GLY A 16 -12.35 -30.27 26.73
N LEU A 17 -11.17 -30.69 27.21
CA LEU A 17 -10.83 -32.10 27.45
C LEU A 17 -11.56 -32.70 28.66
N SER A 18 -11.94 -31.89 29.65
CA SER A 18 -12.64 -32.35 30.86
C SER A 18 -14.16 -32.46 30.73
N LEU A 19 -14.77 -31.86 29.70
CA LEU A 19 -16.23 -31.90 29.49
C LEU A 19 -16.70 -32.99 28.52
N GLY A 20 -15.78 -33.71 27.87
CA GLY A 20 -16.09 -34.68 26.81
C GLY A 20 -16.06 -36.17 27.18
N ARG A 21 -15.56 -36.58 28.36
CA ARG A 21 -15.53 -38.00 28.75
C ARG A 21 -16.81 -38.41 29.50
N LYS A 22 -17.88 -38.66 28.76
CA LYS A 22 -18.98 -39.51 29.24
C LYS A 22 -18.52 -40.98 29.20
N GLY A 23 -18.49 -41.63 30.36
CA GLY A 23 -18.59 -43.08 30.53
C GLY A 23 -17.45 -43.96 29.99
N ARG A 24 -16.40 -44.17 30.80
CA ARG A 24 -15.73 -45.48 30.86
C ARG A 24 -15.81 -45.98 32.29
N GLY A 25 -16.19 -47.25 32.44
CA GLY A 25 -16.53 -47.93 33.68
C GLY A 25 -15.40 -48.07 34.71
N PRO A 26 -15.62 -48.87 35.76
CA PRO A 26 -14.83 -48.85 36.99
C PRO A 26 -13.35 -49.19 36.72
N ALA A 27 -12.48 -48.34 37.25
CA ALA A 27 -11.03 -48.49 37.15
C ALA A 27 -10.54 -49.72 37.96
N PRO A 28 -9.54 -50.47 37.46
CA PRO A 28 -8.91 -51.55 38.22
C PRO A 28 -8.14 -51.00 39.44
N PRO A 29 -7.91 -51.85 40.47
CA PRO A 29 -7.31 -51.42 41.73
C PRO A 29 -5.87 -50.92 41.56
N LYS A 30 -5.57 -49.83 42.25
CA LYS A 30 -4.27 -49.16 42.27
C LYS A 30 -3.22 -50.06 42.93
N VAL A 31 -2.24 -50.50 42.15
CA VAL A 31 -0.97 -51.02 42.68
C VAL A 31 -0.21 -49.85 43.31
N GLN A 32 0.05 -49.95 44.61
CA GLN A 32 0.90 -49.01 45.33
C GLN A 32 2.36 -49.19 44.88
N THR A 33 2.85 -48.31 44.01
CA THR A 33 4.29 -48.15 43.82
C THR A 33 4.83 -47.27 44.94
N ARG A 34 5.52 -47.92 45.87
CA ARG A 34 6.27 -47.32 46.97
C ARG A 34 7.46 -46.53 46.40
N ASP A 35 7.63 -45.30 46.85
CA ASP A 35 8.72 -44.40 46.45
C ASP A 35 10.09 -45.02 46.77
N VAL A 36 10.95 -45.14 45.74
CA VAL A 36 12.38 -45.43 45.87
C VAL A 36 13.14 -44.24 45.29
N ILE A 37 13.16 -43.12 45.99
CA ILE A 37 14.16 -42.05 45.78
C ILE A 37 14.56 -41.51 47.15
N SER A 38 15.57 -42.14 47.74
CA SER A 38 16.42 -41.59 48.81
C SER A 38 17.54 -42.59 49.03
N LEU A 39 18.74 -42.33 48.50
CA LEU A 39 20.03 -42.85 48.97
C LEU A 39 21.17 -42.27 48.12
N LEU A 40 21.82 -41.24 48.64
CA LEU A 40 23.23 -40.92 48.41
C LEU A 40 23.64 -39.80 49.39
N LEU A 41 24.03 -40.21 50.61
CA LEU A 41 24.88 -39.46 51.55
C LEU A 41 25.39 -40.46 52.61
N PRO A 42 26.69 -40.48 52.93
CA PRO A 42 27.25 -41.40 53.94
C PRO A 42 27.41 -40.69 55.30
N GLY A 43 27.19 -41.41 56.41
CA GLY A 43 27.59 -40.91 57.73
C GLY A 43 26.97 -41.59 58.95
N SER A 44 27.71 -42.57 59.50
CA SER A 44 27.88 -42.89 60.93
C SER A 44 26.84 -43.68 61.76
N PRO A 45 27.31 -44.39 62.81
CA PRO A 45 26.67 -45.59 63.37
C PRO A 45 26.25 -45.49 64.85
N ALA A 46 25.32 -46.37 65.27
CA ALA A 46 25.03 -46.86 66.63
C ALA A 46 23.59 -47.43 66.60
N SER A 47 23.12 -48.44 67.34
CA SER A 47 23.65 -49.41 68.28
C SER A 47 22.51 -50.41 68.59
N ALA A 48 22.87 -51.65 68.91
CA ALA A 48 22.20 -52.61 69.82
C ALA A 48 20.83 -53.28 69.49
N ALA A 49 20.93 -54.63 69.40
CA ALA A 49 20.20 -55.66 70.17
C ALA A 49 18.85 -56.28 69.68
N SER A 50 18.96 -57.49 69.10
CA SER A 50 18.37 -58.82 69.46
C SER A 50 16.85 -59.04 69.74
N PRO A 51 16.33 -60.29 69.76
CA PRO A 51 16.48 -61.40 68.79
C PRO A 51 15.16 -62.21 68.54
N ALA A 52 15.26 -63.21 67.65
CA ALA A 52 14.51 -64.48 67.61
C ALA A 52 13.05 -64.53 67.07
N SER A 53 12.87 -65.19 65.92
CA SER A 53 11.95 -66.33 65.81
C SER A 53 12.25 -67.18 64.57
N THR A 54 12.31 -68.48 64.80
CA THR A 54 12.77 -69.58 63.95
C THR A 54 11.62 -70.13 63.10
N GLN A 55 11.85 -70.46 61.83
CA GLN A 55 11.53 -71.79 61.24
C GLN A 55 11.86 -71.86 59.73
N PRO A 56 12.13 -73.06 59.18
CA PRO A 56 12.93 -73.26 57.97
C PRO A 56 12.11 -73.81 56.80
N ARG A 57 12.37 -73.39 55.55
CA ARG A 57 12.10 -74.25 54.38
C ARG A 57 13.09 -74.06 53.24
N ARG A 58 13.61 -75.21 52.81
CA ARG A 58 14.42 -75.54 51.64
C ARG A 58 13.98 -74.79 50.37
N GLY A 59 14.97 -74.30 49.64
CA GLY A 59 14.87 -73.95 48.23
C GLY A 59 16.21 -73.43 47.73
N THR A 60 16.88 -74.20 46.90
CA THR A 60 18.10 -73.86 46.16
C THR A 60 17.97 -72.51 45.45
N GLU A 61 18.57 -71.45 46.01
CA GLU A 61 18.68 -70.14 45.35
C GLU A 61 20.10 -69.93 44.81
N LEU A 62 20.15 -69.74 43.49
CA LEU A 62 21.29 -69.21 42.75
C LEU A 62 21.54 -67.74 43.12
N PRO A 63 22.79 -67.26 43.05
CA PRO A 63 23.20 -65.97 43.63
C PRO A 63 22.45 -64.77 42.99
N PRO A 64 21.92 -63.82 43.80
CA PRO A 64 21.05 -62.73 43.34
C PRO A 64 21.79 -61.53 42.69
N ILE A 65 23.07 -61.68 42.37
CA ILE A 65 23.92 -60.55 41.93
C ILE A 65 23.69 -60.21 40.44
N ALA A 66 23.18 -61.15 39.63
CA ALA A 66 22.99 -60.95 38.19
C ALA A 66 21.71 -60.16 37.80
N GLN A 67 20.70 -60.07 38.69
CA GLN A 67 19.43 -59.41 38.33
C GLN A 67 19.50 -57.88 38.37
N GLY A 68 20.38 -57.29 39.19
CA GLY A 68 20.54 -55.83 39.28
C GLY A 68 21.17 -55.21 38.02
N GLN A 69 22.18 -55.87 37.45
CA GLN A 69 22.87 -55.41 36.23
C GLN A 69 21.96 -55.44 35.00
N ALA A 70 21.11 -56.46 34.88
CA ALA A 70 20.14 -56.55 33.79
C ALA A 70 19.10 -55.41 33.83
N GLY A 71 18.70 -54.95 35.02
CA GLY A 71 17.81 -53.81 35.18
C GLY A 71 18.46 -52.49 34.76
N GLN A 72 19.73 -52.27 35.14
CA GLN A 72 20.49 -51.08 34.76
C GLN A 72 20.71 -51.01 33.24
N LEU A 73 21.09 -52.14 32.61
CA LEU A 73 21.27 -52.20 31.15
C LEU A 73 19.96 -51.94 30.40
N LYS A 74 18.81 -52.45 30.88
CA LYS A 74 17.49 -52.16 30.29
C LYS A 74 17.13 -50.67 30.39
N SER A 75 17.40 -50.04 31.53
CA SER A 75 17.20 -48.60 31.71
C SER A 75 18.07 -47.78 30.75
N GLN A 76 19.34 -48.16 30.61
CA GLN A 76 20.29 -47.48 29.71
C GLN A 76 19.89 -47.63 28.25
N ILE A 77 19.47 -48.83 27.82
CA ILE A 77 18.94 -49.07 26.46
C ILE A 77 17.68 -48.21 26.21
N SER A 78 16.76 -48.13 27.18
CA SER A 78 15.56 -47.29 27.04
C SER A 78 15.91 -45.80 26.90
N LEU A 79 16.93 -45.32 27.61
CA LEU A 79 17.38 -43.93 27.54
C LEU A 79 18.01 -43.63 26.17
N LEU A 80 18.89 -44.51 25.68
CA LEU A 80 19.49 -44.39 24.35
C LEU A 80 18.44 -44.47 23.22
N GLN A 81 17.41 -45.30 23.36
CA GLN A 81 16.31 -45.35 22.40
C GLN A 81 15.48 -44.06 22.39
N ALA A 82 15.23 -43.46 23.56
CA ALA A 82 14.53 -42.19 23.67
C ALA A 82 15.36 -41.05 23.04
N GLU A 83 16.67 -41.03 23.29
CA GLU A 83 17.59 -40.06 22.69
C GLU A 83 17.66 -40.19 21.17
N LYS A 84 17.79 -41.41 20.64
CA LYS A 84 17.71 -41.68 19.20
C LYS A 84 16.42 -41.16 18.57
N GLN A 85 15.28 -41.32 19.24
CA GLN A 85 13.98 -40.82 18.77
C GLN A 85 13.90 -39.28 18.77
N ILE A 86 14.56 -38.61 19.72
CA ILE A 86 14.65 -37.14 19.74
C ILE A 86 15.51 -36.66 18.57
N GLN A 87 16.70 -37.25 18.39
CA GLN A 87 17.60 -36.91 17.27
C GLN A 87 16.93 -37.13 15.91
N MET A 88 16.21 -38.24 15.70
CA MET A 88 15.46 -38.47 14.46
C MET A 88 14.38 -37.39 14.20
N LYS A 89 13.71 -36.90 15.24
CA LYS A 89 12.72 -35.83 15.09
C LYS A 89 13.38 -34.49 14.75
N GLU A 90 14.55 -34.21 15.30
CA GLU A 90 15.32 -33.01 14.97
C GLU A 90 15.82 -33.04 13.52
N VAL A 91 16.39 -34.17 13.07
CA VAL A 91 16.79 -34.35 11.66
C VAL A 91 15.60 -34.17 10.72
N LYS A 92 14.44 -34.76 11.04
CA LYS A 92 13.22 -34.58 10.24
C LYS A 92 12.77 -33.11 10.18
N LYS A 93 12.83 -32.40 11.31
CA LYS A 93 12.47 -30.98 11.37
C LYS A 93 13.44 -30.11 10.54
N LEU A 94 14.74 -30.43 10.56
CA LEU A 94 15.74 -29.76 9.73
C LEU A 94 15.48 -30.02 8.24
N GLN A 95 15.15 -31.26 7.87
CA GLN A 95 14.81 -31.62 6.49
C GLN A 95 13.55 -30.89 5.99
N GLU A 96 12.52 -30.76 6.83
CA GLU A 96 11.32 -29.96 6.53
C GLU A 96 11.64 -28.46 6.40
N SER A 97 12.50 -27.92 7.27
CA SER A 97 12.91 -26.51 7.16
C SER A 97 13.76 -26.21 5.92
N LEU A 98 14.60 -27.15 5.50
CA LEU A 98 15.42 -27.02 4.29
C LEU A 98 14.55 -27.07 3.03
N SER A 99 13.57 -27.98 2.98
CA SER A 99 12.64 -28.08 1.84
C SER A 99 11.76 -26.84 1.71
N ASP A 100 11.28 -26.27 2.82
CA ASP A 100 10.54 -25.01 2.83
C ASP A 100 11.42 -23.83 2.37
N SER A 101 12.69 -23.79 2.79
CA SER A 101 13.66 -22.77 2.36
C SER A 101 13.91 -22.82 0.85
N MET A 102 14.12 -24.02 0.27
CA MET A 102 14.28 -24.17 -1.18
C MET A 102 13.03 -23.74 -1.95
N LEU A 103 11.84 -24.02 -1.43
CA LEU A 103 10.59 -23.65 -2.08
C LEU A 103 10.35 -22.14 -2.04
N LEU A 104 10.81 -21.46 -0.98
CA LEU A 104 10.83 -20.00 -0.90
C LEU A 104 11.86 -19.39 -1.87
N GLU A 105 13.04 -19.96 -1.98
CA GLU A 105 14.07 -19.52 -2.93
C GLU A 105 13.59 -19.67 -4.38
N GLN A 106 12.98 -20.80 -4.73
CA GLN A 106 12.40 -21.02 -6.05
C GLN A 106 11.29 -20.01 -6.37
N LYS A 107 10.44 -19.66 -5.40
CA LYS A 107 9.44 -18.59 -5.55
C LYS A 107 10.09 -17.22 -5.77
N ALA A 108 11.21 -16.93 -5.08
CA ALA A 108 11.95 -15.69 -5.28
C ALA A 108 12.55 -15.61 -6.69
N ARG A 109 13.19 -16.70 -7.17
CA ARG A 109 13.71 -16.80 -8.54
C ARG A 109 12.61 -16.59 -9.59
N ASN A 110 11.44 -17.20 -9.40
CA ASN A 110 10.28 -17.01 -10.29
C ASN A 110 9.75 -15.57 -10.31
N ARG A 111 9.83 -14.82 -9.19
CA ARG A 111 9.46 -13.40 -9.16
C ARG A 111 10.44 -12.55 -9.95
N VAL A 112 11.75 -12.80 -9.79
CA VAL A 112 12.79 -12.10 -10.54
C VAL A 112 12.67 -12.37 -12.04
N ALA A 113 12.43 -13.63 -12.43
CA ALA A 113 12.18 -14.00 -13.83
C ALA A 113 10.97 -13.26 -14.42
N LYS A 114 9.84 -13.18 -13.68
CA LYS A 114 8.67 -12.41 -14.11
C LYS A 114 8.94 -10.90 -14.22
N HIS A 115 9.77 -10.34 -13.35
CA HIS A 115 10.17 -8.94 -13.45
C HIS A 115 11.05 -8.69 -14.68
N ARG A 116 11.96 -9.62 -14.99
CA ARG A 116 12.78 -9.57 -16.19
C ARG A 116 11.94 -9.66 -17.47
N GLU A 117 10.99 -10.60 -17.53
CA GLU A 117 10.06 -10.73 -18.65
C GLU A 117 9.22 -9.47 -18.87
N LYS A 118 8.72 -8.85 -17.78
CA LYS A 118 8.00 -7.57 -17.86
C LYS A 118 8.89 -6.44 -18.38
N HIS A 119 10.14 -6.38 -17.93
CA HIS A 119 11.11 -5.40 -18.41
C HIS A 119 11.38 -5.57 -19.91
N ASP A 120 11.61 -6.80 -20.36
CA ASP A 120 11.87 -7.11 -21.77
C ASP A 120 10.65 -6.79 -22.65
N HIS A 121 9.44 -7.06 -22.17
CA HIS A 121 8.20 -6.66 -22.84
C HIS A 121 8.06 -5.12 -22.95
N HIS A 122 8.48 -4.36 -21.94
CA HIS A 122 8.47 -2.88 -22.03
C HIS A 122 9.53 -2.38 -23.02
N LEU A 123 10.71 -3.00 -23.04
CA LEU A 123 11.77 -2.68 -23.99
C LEU A 123 11.31 -2.92 -25.44
N GLN A 124 10.67 -4.06 -25.70
CA GLN A 124 10.08 -4.36 -27.02
C GLN A 124 9.03 -3.32 -27.42
N ARG A 125 8.16 -2.92 -26.49
CA ARG A 125 7.13 -1.90 -26.76
C ARG A 125 7.74 -0.53 -27.07
N CYS A 126 8.81 -0.13 -26.37
CA CYS A 126 9.54 1.10 -26.69
C CYS A 126 10.13 1.03 -28.11
N GLN A 127 10.76 -0.09 -28.49
CA GLN A 127 11.30 -0.29 -29.84
C GLN A 127 10.20 -0.22 -30.92
N THR A 128 9.03 -0.80 -30.67
CA THR A 128 7.90 -0.70 -31.62
C THR A 128 7.42 0.75 -31.79
N VAL A 129 7.35 1.52 -30.69
CA VAL A 129 6.96 2.94 -30.74
C VAL A 129 8.01 3.77 -31.48
N ASP A 130 9.30 3.50 -31.26
CA ASP A 130 10.38 4.19 -31.97
C ASP A 130 10.33 3.91 -33.49
N GLN A 131 10.07 2.65 -33.88
CA GLN A 131 9.84 2.27 -35.28
C GLN A 131 8.62 2.99 -35.89
N GLU A 132 7.52 3.13 -35.14
CA GLU A 132 6.36 3.88 -35.59
C GLU A 132 6.65 5.37 -35.75
N LEU A 133 7.38 5.97 -34.81
CA LEU A 133 7.81 7.37 -34.88
C LEU A 133 8.70 7.61 -36.10
N GLU A 134 9.63 6.71 -36.37
CA GLU A 134 10.51 6.79 -37.54
C GLU A 134 9.72 6.65 -38.85
N ARG A 135 8.76 5.71 -38.89
CA ARG A 135 7.82 5.59 -40.01
C ARG A 135 7.00 6.86 -40.24
N LEU A 136 6.47 7.46 -39.18
CA LEU A 136 5.69 8.70 -39.25
C LEU A 136 6.56 9.89 -39.69
N ARG A 137 7.81 9.99 -39.20
CA ARG A 137 8.78 10.99 -39.65
C ARG A 137 9.09 10.82 -41.14
N GLY A 138 9.26 9.59 -41.63
CA GLY A 138 9.44 9.30 -43.05
C GLY A 138 8.24 9.71 -43.90
N GLN A 139 7.01 9.46 -43.42
CA GLN A 139 5.79 9.91 -44.10
C GLN A 139 5.67 11.44 -44.12
N LEU A 140 6.01 12.11 -43.02
CA LEU A 140 6.00 13.57 -42.94
C LEU A 140 7.03 14.17 -43.91
N ALA A 141 8.23 13.59 -43.97
CA ALA A 141 9.28 13.99 -44.91
C ALA A 141 8.82 13.83 -46.36
N ALA A 142 8.21 12.69 -46.70
CA ALA A 142 7.68 12.43 -48.05
C ALA A 142 6.52 13.38 -48.43
N GLN A 143 5.62 13.70 -47.49
CA GLN A 143 4.55 14.69 -47.70
C GLN A 143 5.08 16.13 -47.79
N SER A 144 6.17 16.45 -47.09
CA SER A 144 6.83 17.76 -47.17
C SER A 144 7.70 17.92 -48.44
N GLY A 145 7.89 16.86 -49.22
CA GLY A 145 8.68 16.81 -50.45
C GLY A 145 8.07 17.50 -51.68
N GLY A 146 7.38 18.63 -51.50
CA GLY A 146 6.80 19.44 -52.58
C GLY A 146 7.24 20.90 -52.64
N ALA A 147 7.94 21.43 -51.64
CA ALA A 147 8.50 22.78 -51.70
C ALA A 147 9.68 22.90 -50.74
N ALA A 148 10.89 22.74 -51.27
CA ALA A 148 12.08 23.18 -50.57
C ALA A 148 11.95 24.70 -50.34
N PRO A 149 11.89 25.21 -49.09
CA PRO A 149 12.01 26.63 -48.87
C PRO A 149 13.42 27.02 -49.25
N ALA A 150 13.55 27.82 -50.30
CA ALA A 150 14.80 28.48 -50.66
C ALA A 150 15.33 29.18 -49.42
N VAL A 151 16.49 28.71 -48.94
CA VAL A 151 17.25 29.30 -47.86
C VAL A 151 17.55 30.74 -48.27
N ARG A 152 16.81 31.69 -47.69
CA ARG A 152 17.19 33.10 -47.69
C ARG A 152 18.30 33.25 -46.67
N ASP A 153 19.49 33.56 -47.16
CA ASP A 153 20.62 33.97 -46.35
C ASP A 153 20.22 35.09 -45.38
N PRO A 154 20.53 34.98 -44.08
CA PRO A 154 20.30 36.07 -43.14
C PRO A 154 21.23 37.26 -43.48
N PRO A 155 20.74 38.50 -43.43
CA PRO A 155 21.55 39.68 -43.73
C PRO A 155 22.66 39.85 -42.68
N ALA A 156 23.88 40.04 -43.18
CA ALA A 156 25.07 40.33 -42.41
C ALA A 156 24.87 41.56 -41.50
N ALA A 157 24.97 41.35 -40.19
CA ALA A 157 25.09 42.44 -39.22
C ALA A 157 26.52 43.01 -39.24
N PRO A 158 26.69 44.33 -39.09
CA PRO A 158 27.98 45.00 -39.21
C PRO A 158 28.90 44.71 -38.01
N ALA A 159 30.16 44.42 -38.33
CA ALA A 159 31.25 44.20 -37.40
C ALA A 159 31.57 45.48 -36.59
N VAL A 160 31.44 45.40 -35.27
CA VAL A 160 32.06 46.33 -34.33
C VAL A 160 33.28 45.63 -33.73
N ALA A 161 34.46 46.10 -34.10
CA ALA A 161 35.74 45.63 -33.61
C ALA A 161 35.99 46.10 -32.17
N VAL A 162 36.28 45.17 -31.26
CA VAL A 162 36.87 45.43 -29.95
C VAL A 162 38.07 44.49 -29.80
N PRO A 163 39.31 44.99 -29.56
CA PRO A 163 40.47 44.13 -29.36
C PRO A 163 40.57 43.75 -27.88
N LEU A 164 40.59 42.45 -27.59
CA LEU A 164 40.92 41.95 -26.25
C LEU A 164 41.98 40.86 -26.34
N SER A 165 43.07 41.10 -25.61
CA SER A 165 44.27 40.29 -25.45
C SER A 165 43.99 38.84 -25.01
N PRO A 166 44.89 37.89 -25.35
CA PRO A 166 44.78 36.50 -24.91
C PRO A 166 45.32 36.32 -23.49
N ALA A 167 44.50 35.75 -22.60
CA ALA A 167 44.92 35.20 -21.31
C ALA A 167 45.07 33.67 -21.41
N PRO A 168 45.95 33.04 -20.61
CA PRO A 168 46.43 31.68 -20.83
C PRO A 168 45.47 30.60 -20.30
N GLN A 169 45.39 29.48 -21.02
CA GLN A 169 44.66 28.27 -20.62
C GLN A 169 45.40 27.49 -19.52
N PRO A 170 44.69 26.90 -18.54
CA PRO A 170 45.26 25.90 -17.63
C PRO A 170 45.26 24.52 -18.29
N SER A 171 46.41 23.85 -18.22
CA SER A 171 46.66 22.49 -18.72
C SER A 171 46.00 21.42 -17.84
N GLU A 172 45.16 20.57 -18.43
CA GLU A 172 44.72 19.28 -17.86
C GLU A 172 45.82 18.22 -17.99
N PRO A 173 46.06 17.37 -16.97
CA PRO A 173 47.02 16.27 -17.07
C PRO A 173 46.38 15.00 -17.64
N GLU A 174 46.92 14.57 -18.77
CA GLU A 174 46.65 13.31 -19.47
C GLU A 174 47.31 12.13 -18.71
N LEU A 175 46.51 11.18 -18.22
CA LEU A 175 46.99 9.94 -17.60
C LEU A 175 46.97 8.80 -18.63
N THR A 176 48.16 8.41 -19.10
CA THR A 176 48.39 7.21 -19.90
C THR A 176 48.69 6.00 -18.99
N PRO A 177 48.17 4.80 -19.27
CA PRO A 177 48.59 3.59 -18.58
C PRO A 177 49.82 2.97 -19.25
N LYS A 178 50.85 2.77 -18.44
CA LYS A 178 52.18 2.23 -18.79
C LYS A 178 52.14 0.70 -18.86
N ALA A 179 52.57 0.16 -20.00
CA ALA A 179 52.80 -1.25 -20.23
C ALA A 179 53.92 -1.81 -19.34
N VAL A 180 53.73 -3.04 -18.82
CA VAL A 180 54.79 -3.86 -18.21
C VAL A 180 54.77 -5.23 -18.89
N ALA A 181 55.96 -5.63 -19.35
CA ALA A 181 56.25 -6.82 -20.14
C ALA A 181 56.21 -8.14 -19.33
N PRO A 182 56.17 -9.31 -20.00
CA PRO A 182 56.05 -10.61 -19.35
C PRO A 182 57.40 -11.32 -19.19
N ALA A 183 57.57 -12.10 -18.12
CA ALA A 183 58.64 -13.09 -18.01
C ALA A 183 58.26 -14.29 -17.13
N ALA A 184 58.77 -15.45 -17.58
CA ALA A 184 59.10 -16.68 -16.85
C ALA A 184 58.06 -17.80 -16.65
N LYS A 185 58.13 -18.75 -17.60
CA LYS A 185 58.18 -20.22 -17.48
C LYS A 185 58.24 -20.84 -16.07
N ALA A 186 57.33 -21.80 -15.81
CA ALA A 186 57.55 -23.11 -15.16
C ALA A 186 56.32 -24.00 -15.51
N ALA A 187 56.40 -25.03 -16.35
CA ALA A 187 56.98 -26.37 -16.19
C ALA A 187 56.04 -27.41 -15.50
N MET A 188 55.57 -28.36 -16.33
CA MET A 188 55.10 -29.76 -16.08
C MET A 188 53.67 -30.03 -15.57
N PRO A 189 53.10 -31.25 -15.78
CA PRO A 189 53.44 -32.35 -16.72
C PRO A 189 52.27 -32.81 -17.63
N GLN A 190 52.63 -33.65 -18.61
CA GLN A 190 51.77 -34.29 -19.60
C GLN A 190 51.11 -35.59 -19.10
N GLY A 191 49.96 -35.93 -19.70
CA GLY A 191 49.46 -37.29 -19.97
C GLY A 191 48.02 -37.57 -19.50
N PRO A 192 47.28 -38.56 -20.07
CA PRO A 192 47.40 -39.19 -21.39
C PRO A 192 46.10 -39.08 -22.23
N ALA A 193 46.19 -39.49 -23.49
CA ALA A 193 45.08 -39.66 -24.41
C ALA A 193 44.15 -40.83 -24.03
N CYS A 194 42.85 -40.66 -24.26
CA CYS A 194 41.79 -41.68 -24.43
C CYS A 194 40.72 -40.98 -25.30
N GLU A 195 40.55 -41.32 -26.57
CA GLU A 195 39.82 -42.48 -27.12
C GLU A 195 38.35 -42.52 -26.70
N ASP A 196 37.52 -42.56 -27.74
CA ASP A 196 36.13 -42.98 -27.88
C ASP A 196 34.99 -42.10 -27.32
N ALA A 197 34.38 -41.37 -28.25
CA ALA A 197 33.06 -40.78 -28.14
C ALA A 197 32.00 -41.83 -28.51
N GLU A 198 31.37 -42.42 -27.50
CA GLU A 198 30.03 -43.03 -27.65
C GLU A 198 28.99 -42.18 -26.91
N GLU A 199 27.88 -42.00 -27.61
CA GLU A 199 26.73 -41.13 -27.34
C GLU A 199 25.80 -41.73 -26.26
N PRO A 200 25.33 -40.97 -25.26
CA PRO A 200 24.14 -41.35 -24.51
C PRO A 200 23.07 -40.24 -24.58
N GLN A 201 22.23 -40.25 -25.62
CA GLN A 201 21.06 -39.36 -25.72
C GLN A 201 19.79 -39.92 -25.03
N GLN A 202 19.88 -41.06 -24.34
CA GLN A 202 18.68 -41.75 -23.82
C GLN A 202 18.33 -41.45 -22.36
N GLU A 203 19.29 -41.11 -21.48
CA GLU A 203 19.00 -40.88 -20.05
C GLU A 203 18.33 -39.53 -19.77
N ASP A 204 18.62 -38.50 -20.57
CA ASP A 204 18.02 -37.16 -20.39
C ASP A 204 16.53 -37.10 -20.77
N GLN A 205 16.07 -37.99 -21.66
CA GLN A 205 14.65 -38.08 -22.02
C GLN A 205 13.82 -38.74 -20.92
N GLU A 206 14.34 -39.77 -20.26
CA GLU A 206 13.65 -40.42 -19.14
C GLU A 206 13.54 -39.50 -17.92
N ALA A 207 14.61 -38.74 -17.61
CA ALA A 207 14.57 -37.75 -16.52
C ALA A 207 13.52 -36.65 -16.77
N SER A 208 13.36 -36.21 -18.03
CA SER A 208 12.35 -35.22 -18.43
C SER A 208 10.92 -35.76 -18.34
N MET A 209 10.70 -37.02 -18.74
CA MET A 209 9.38 -37.66 -18.60
C MET A 209 9.01 -37.90 -17.14
N GLN A 210 9.96 -38.27 -16.28
CA GLN A 210 9.71 -38.47 -14.85
C GLN A 210 9.34 -37.15 -14.15
N ALA A 211 10.01 -36.05 -14.51
CA ALA A 211 9.72 -34.73 -13.95
C ALA A 211 8.32 -34.20 -14.33
N THR A 212 7.85 -34.51 -15.54
CA THR A 212 6.49 -34.13 -15.98
C THR A 212 5.41 -34.97 -15.29
N ALA A 213 5.67 -36.26 -15.06
CA ALA A 213 4.77 -37.13 -14.29
C ALA A 213 4.60 -36.66 -12.84
N ASP A 214 5.71 -36.32 -12.15
CA ASP A 214 5.70 -35.81 -10.78
C ASP A 214 4.94 -34.49 -10.65
N MET A 215 5.07 -33.61 -11.66
CA MET A 215 4.33 -32.36 -11.72
C MET A 215 2.81 -32.59 -11.85
N HIS A 216 2.39 -33.55 -12.68
CA HIS A 216 0.98 -33.92 -12.83
C HIS A 216 0.40 -34.51 -11.53
N GLU A 217 1.16 -35.35 -10.82
CA GLU A 217 0.71 -35.91 -9.54
C GLU A 217 0.59 -34.83 -8.43
N LEU A 218 1.51 -33.87 -8.41
CA LEU A 218 1.44 -32.72 -7.49
C LEU A 218 0.20 -31.84 -7.77
N GLN A 219 -0.14 -31.63 -9.04
CA GLN A 219 -1.36 -30.92 -9.42
C GLN A 219 -2.63 -31.68 -9.03
N ALA A 220 -2.65 -33.01 -9.18
CA ALA A 220 -3.76 -33.86 -8.74
C ALA A 220 -3.95 -33.82 -7.22
N ARG A 221 -2.87 -33.84 -6.43
CA ARG A 221 -2.91 -33.66 -4.96
C ARG A 221 -3.48 -32.30 -4.56
N ARG A 222 -3.10 -31.21 -5.25
CA ARG A 222 -3.67 -29.87 -5.02
C ARG A 222 -5.17 -29.81 -5.31
N ARG A 223 -5.63 -30.46 -6.39
CA ARG A 223 -7.07 -30.54 -6.71
C ARG A 223 -7.86 -31.29 -5.64
N ARG A 224 -7.34 -32.41 -5.13
CA ARG A 224 -7.96 -33.17 -4.02
C ARG A 224 -8.01 -32.36 -2.72
N ALA A 225 -6.95 -31.62 -2.39
CA ALA A 225 -6.92 -30.77 -1.20
C ALA A 225 -7.91 -29.58 -1.30
N LYS A 226 -8.01 -28.95 -2.49
CA LYS A 226 -8.95 -27.86 -2.74
C LYS A 226 -10.42 -28.33 -2.71
N ALA A 227 -10.70 -29.51 -3.23
CA ALA A 227 -12.02 -30.14 -3.12
C ALA A 227 -12.41 -30.42 -1.66
N ARG A 228 -11.46 -30.92 -0.85
CA ARG A 228 -11.68 -31.20 0.58
C ARG A 228 -11.90 -29.94 1.41
N ALA A 229 -11.20 -28.85 1.11
CA ALA A 229 -11.42 -27.54 1.73
C ALA A 229 -12.76 -26.91 1.34
N LYS A 230 -13.20 -27.08 0.08
CA LYS A 230 -14.49 -26.58 -0.40
C LYS A 230 -15.67 -27.34 0.20
N GLY A 231 -15.52 -28.65 0.44
CA GLY A 231 -16.51 -29.46 1.17
C GLY A 231 -16.66 -29.07 2.65
N ALA A 232 -15.58 -28.62 3.30
CA ALA A 232 -15.64 -28.15 4.69
C ALA A 232 -16.34 -26.78 4.84
N ALA A 233 -16.19 -25.88 3.86
CA ALA A 233 -16.82 -24.56 3.87
C ALA A 233 -18.33 -24.59 3.59
N ALA A 234 -18.82 -25.59 2.83
CA ALA A 234 -20.25 -25.74 2.54
C ALA A 234 -21.07 -26.22 3.75
N ALA A 235 -20.44 -26.87 4.73
CA ALA A 235 -21.12 -27.36 5.94
C ALA A 235 -21.35 -26.26 7.01
N GLU A 236 -20.74 -25.08 6.87
CA GLU A 236 -20.80 -24.01 7.88
C GLU A 236 -21.79 -22.88 7.51
N ALA A 237 -22.34 -22.87 6.29
CA ALA A 237 -23.18 -21.78 5.78
C ALA A 237 -24.70 -21.94 6.02
N THR A 238 -25.17 -22.98 6.71
CA THR A 238 -26.60 -23.28 6.91
C THR A 238 -27.18 -22.86 8.27
N ALA A 239 -26.54 -21.97 9.01
CA ALA A 239 -27.08 -21.49 10.28
C ALA A 239 -26.74 -20.01 10.56
N LYS A 240 -27.52 -19.08 9.98
CA LYS A 240 -27.87 -17.76 10.55
C LYS A 240 -28.61 -16.91 9.50
N ASP A 241 -29.94 -16.96 9.54
CA ASP A 241 -30.79 -15.90 8.99
C ASP A 241 -31.99 -15.70 9.93
N SER A 242 -32.07 -14.55 10.60
CA SER A 242 -33.29 -13.93 11.14
C SER A 242 -32.98 -12.68 11.99
N GLY A 243 -33.64 -11.57 11.60
CA GLY A 243 -33.90 -10.37 12.42
C GLY A 243 -32.91 -9.22 12.22
N GLY A 244 -33.31 -7.97 11.96
CA GLY A 244 -34.61 -7.33 11.99
C GLY A 244 -34.38 -5.81 11.92
N ALA A 245 -35.34 -5.09 11.33
CA ALA A 245 -35.30 -3.65 11.03
C ALA A 245 -35.38 -2.72 12.26
N SER A 246 -34.88 -1.49 12.15
CA SER A 246 -35.59 -0.30 12.66
C SER A 246 -35.03 1.02 12.11
N LYS A 247 -35.96 1.96 11.91
CA LYS A 247 -35.82 3.35 11.45
C LYS A 247 -35.27 4.24 12.57
N ASN A 248 -34.66 5.37 12.22
CA ASN A 248 -35.11 6.69 12.70
C ASN A 248 -34.49 7.84 11.90
N ALA A 249 -35.35 8.79 11.59
CA ALA A 249 -35.07 10.10 11.04
C ALA A 249 -34.98 11.12 12.19
N THR A 250 -34.17 12.16 12.02
CA THR A 250 -34.36 13.48 12.64
C THR A 250 -33.67 14.54 11.78
N ALA A 251 -34.45 15.57 11.45
CA ALA A 251 -34.02 16.85 10.89
C ALA A 251 -33.27 17.70 11.94
N ASP A 252 -32.54 18.73 11.50
CA ASP A 252 -32.86 20.15 11.80
C ASP A 252 -31.64 21.09 11.59
N ALA A 253 -31.96 22.33 11.17
CA ALA A 253 -31.28 23.65 11.23
C ALA A 253 -29.73 23.77 11.15
N GLY A 254 -29.15 24.81 10.54
CA GLY A 254 -29.68 26.13 10.27
C GLY A 254 -28.77 26.97 9.38
N ALA A 255 -29.41 27.92 8.71
CA ALA A 255 -28.83 28.99 7.93
C ALA A 255 -28.38 30.14 8.84
N ALA A 256 -27.24 30.75 8.52
CA ALA A 256 -26.90 32.09 8.98
C ALA A 256 -26.07 32.77 7.88
N GLY A 257 -26.65 33.81 7.28
CA GLY A 257 -25.96 34.76 6.42
C GLY A 257 -25.21 35.80 7.25
N PHE A 258 -24.20 36.44 6.64
CA PHE A 258 -23.62 37.66 7.15
C PHE A 258 -23.20 38.58 5.98
N ALA A 259 -23.62 39.83 6.11
CA ALA A 259 -23.52 40.97 5.19
C ALA A 259 -22.06 41.31 4.83
N ASP A 260 -21.74 41.74 3.60
CA ASP A 260 -21.95 43.07 2.99
C ASP A 260 -21.47 44.27 3.83
N ALA A 261 -20.27 44.74 3.47
CA ALA A 261 -19.69 46.04 3.76
C ALA A 261 -18.60 46.21 2.69
N GLY A 262 -18.53 47.26 1.87
CA GLY A 262 -18.86 48.65 2.12
C GLY A 262 -17.65 49.44 1.60
N ALA A 263 -17.68 49.80 0.33
CA ALA A 263 -16.65 50.57 -0.34
C ALA A 263 -16.63 52.01 0.18
N VAL A 264 -15.48 52.47 0.69
CA VAL A 264 -15.23 53.87 1.01
C VAL A 264 -13.99 54.32 0.27
N ALA A 265 -14.21 55.21 -0.70
CA ALA A 265 -13.19 55.97 -1.38
C ALA A 265 -12.81 57.20 -0.53
N GLY A 266 -11.53 57.34 -0.18
CA GLY A 266 -10.90 58.59 0.30
C GLY A 266 -9.57 58.70 -0.45
N LYS A 267 -9.42 59.61 -1.40
CA LYS A 267 -9.10 61.05 -1.29
C LYS A 267 -7.64 61.24 -0.84
N ASP A 268 -6.79 61.45 -1.84
CA ASP A 268 -5.36 61.72 -1.75
C ASP A 268 -5.07 62.93 -0.87
N VAL A 269 -4.28 62.70 0.18
CA VAL A 269 -3.65 63.73 1.01
C VAL A 269 -2.15 63.54 0.83
N GLU A 270 -1.53 64.49 0.14
CA GLU A 270 -0.07 64.63 0.07
C GLU A 270 0.49 64.79 1.50
N PRO A 271 1.42 63.93 1.94
CA PRO A 271 2.02 64.07 3.26
C PRO A 271 3.02 65.22 3.24
N GLU A 272 2.77 66.24 4.07
CA GLU A 272 3.75 67.27 4.40
C GLU A 272 5.03 66.61 4.96
N GLU A 273 6.19 67.01 4.43
CA GLU A 273 7.50 66.56 4.85
C GLU A 273 7.76 67.03 6.30
N GLU A 274 7.59 66.13 7.27
CA GLU A 274 8.08 66.35 8.63
C GLU A 274 9.62 66.51 8.58
N PRO A 275 10.19 67.56 9.19
CA PRO A 275 11.63 67.74 9.25
C PRO A 275 12.29 66.56 9.96
N ASP A 276 13.45 66.16 9.45
CA ASP A 276 14.25 64.98 9.81
C ASP A 276 14.75 65.02 11.28
N LEU A 277 13.82 64.82 12.21
CA LEU A 277 14.04 64.72 13.66
C LEU A 277 14.96 63.55 14.02
N VAL A 278 15.07 62.57 13.12
CA VAL A 278 15.94 61.41 13.27
C VAL A 278 17.41 61.85 13.09
N GLU A 279 17.73 62.65 12.07
CA GLU A 279 19.10 63.17 11.87
C GLU A 279 19.59 64.03 13.05
N ALA A 280 18.71 64.86 13.63
CA ALA A 280 19.05 65.71 14.77
C ALA A 280 19.34 64.90 16.05
N PHE A 281 18.58 63.81 16.27
CA PHE A 281 18.77 62.93 17.43
C PHE A 281 20.10 62.16 17.38
N TRP A 282 20.59 61.79 16.19
CA TRP A 282 21.84 61.04 16.06
C TRP A 282 23.10 61.89 16.21
N ARG A 283 23.06 63.19 15.85
CA ARG A 283 24.23 64.09 15.99
C ARG A 283 24.63 64.36 17.45
N GLU A 284 23.72 64.21 18.40
CA GLU A 284 24.00 64.41 19.83
C GLU A 284 24.55 63.13 20.51
N ALA A 285 24.34 61.95 19.90
CA ALA A 285 24.77 60.66 20.42
C ALA A 285 26.24 60.31 20.11
N ASP A 286 26.89 61.00 19.16
CA ASP A 286 28.27 60.70 18.71
C ASP A 286 29.38 61.07 19.73
N HIS A 287 29.05 61.78 20.81
CA HIS A 287 30.02 62.25 21.81
C HIS A 287 30.00 61.53 23.17
N ALA A 288 28.98 60.73 23.47
CA ALA A 288 28.93 59.90 24.67
C ALA A 288 29.21 58.45 24.30
N SER A 289 30.17 57.81 24.96
CA SER A 289 30.44 56.40 24.68
C SER A 289 29.17 55.59 24.96
N GLU A 290 28.66 54.82 23.98
CA GLU A 290 27.46 53.99 24.12
C GLU A 290 27.56 53.01 25.32
N ALA A 291 28.79 52.77 25.77
CA ALA A 291 29.16 52.03 26.97
C ALA A 291 28.77 52.70 28.30
N GLU A 292 28.46 54.00 28.32
CA GLU A 292 28.08 54.76 29.53
C GLU A 292 26.56 54.92 29.70
N LEU A 293 25.77 54.70 28.65
CA LEU A 293 24.31 54.79 28.74
C LEU A 293 23.75 53.71 29.70
N PRO A 294 22.69 53.98 30.48
CA PRO A 294 22.00 52.94 31.23
C PRO A 294 21.55 51.80 30.32
N ARG A 295 21.63 50.55 30.79
CA ARG A 295 21.29 49.34 30.01
C ARG A 295 19.91 49.42 29.34
N ALA A 296 18.92 50.02 30.02
CA ALA A 296 17.58 50.22 29.48
C ALA A 296 17.58 51.11 28.23
N LYS A 297 18.29 52.25 28.27
CA LYS A 297 18.42 53.16 27.12
C LYS A 297 19.15 52.49 25.95
N ARG A 298 20.14 51.64 26.21
CA ARG A 298 20.83 50.88 25.14
C ARG A 298 19.89 49.89 24.46
N LEU A 299 19.05 49.19 25.24
CA LEU A 299 18.07 48.24 24.69
C LEU A 299 16.98 48.95 23.87
N GLU A 300 16.54 50.12 24.33
CA GLU A 300 15.59 50.97 23.62
C GLU A 300 16.19 51.49 22.30
N LEU A 301 17.41 52.03 22.33
CA LEU A 301 18.12 52.49 21.14
C LEU A 301 18.33 51.34 20.13
N ALA A 302 18.70 50.16 20.63
CA ALA A 302 18.85 48.96 19.81
C ALA A 302 17.52 48.54 19.16
N ALA A 303 16.40 48.61 19.91
CA ALA A 303 15.08 48.31 19.37
C ALA A 303 14.67 49.30 18.27
N THR A 304 14.91 50.60 18.47
CA THR A 304 14.64 51.65 17.46
C THR A 304 15.47 51.43 16.20
N ARG A 305 16.76 51.10 16.33
CA ARG A 305 17.64 50.78 15.20
C ARG A 305 17.17 49.53 14.43
N ARG A 306 16.77 48.46 15.14
CA ARG A 306 16.19 47.26 14.51
C ARG A 306 14.96 47.61 13.70
N GLU A 307 14.06 48.41 14.28
CA GLU A 307 12.80 48.77 13.64
C GLU A 307 12.99 49.64 12.40
N ALA A 308 13.92 50.60 12.44
CA ALA A 308 14.27 51.42 11.28
C ALA A 308 14.76 50.56 10.11
N ILE A 309 15.62 49.57 10.36
CA ILE A 309 16.11 48.64 9.34
C ILE A 309 14.98 47.74 8.83
N ARG A 310 14.16 47.16 9.72
CA ARG A 310 13.02 46.31 9.31
C ARG A 310 12.08 47.05 8.38
N LYS A 311 11.74 48.30 8.70
CA LYS A 311 10.91 49.17 7.86
C LYS A 311 11.56 49.41 6.49
N ALA A 312 12.87 49.69 6.45
CA ALA A 312 13.61 49.85 5.20
C ALA A 312 13.63 48.56 4.36
N MET A 313 13.82 47.40 5.01
CA MET A 313 13.77 46.08 4.36
C MET A 313 12.41 45.78 3.75
N VAL A 314 11.33 46.00 4.49
CA VAL A 314 9.96 45.77 4.00
C VAL A 314 9.62 46.74 2.86
N LYS A 315 10.05 48.00 2.96
CA LYS A 315 9.84 49.00 1.91
C LYS A 315 10.53 48.60 0.60
N ASN A 316 11.78 48.15 0.66
CA ASN A 316 12.56 47.84 -0.55
C ASN A 316 12.20 46.47 -1.15
N ALA A 317 11.85 45.47 -0.31
CA ALA A 317 11.49 44.13 -0.79
C ALA A 317 9.99 43.92 -1.03
N GLY A 318 9.15 44.90 -0.66
CA GLY A 318 7.69 44.86 -0.74
C GLY A 318 7.00 44.00 0.33
N SER A 319 7.71 43.06 0.97
CA SER A 319 7.18 42.27 2.10
C SER A 319 8.31 41.76 3.00
N ALA A 320 8.01 41.52 4.28
CA ALA A 320 8.98 40.94 5.23
C ALA A 320 9.52 39.57 4.76
N ARG A 321 8.64 38.74 4.19
CA ARG A 321 9.03 37.42 3.66
C ARG A 321 9.84 37.53 2.37
N GLY A 322 9.56 38.53 1.55
CA GLY A 322 10.36 38.88 0.38
C GLY A 322 11.77 39.31 0.79
N ALA A 323 11.88 40.19 1.78
CA ALA A 323 13.16 40.64 2.33
C ALA A 323 13.97 39.46 2.88
N PHE A 324 13.35 38.62 3.72
CA PHE A 324 14.01 37.43 4.27
C PHE A 324 14.50 36.49 3.17
N ARG A 325 13.68 36.22 2.15
CA ARG A 325 14.04 35.36 1.01
C ARG A 325 15.16 35.95 0.15
N SER A 326 15.22 37.28 0.01
CA SER A 326 16.33 37.90 -0.73
C SER A 326 17.67 37.76 0.01
N MET A 327 17.65 37.66 1.34
CA MET A 327 18.85 37.46 2.16
C MET A 327 19.25 35.98 2.24
N ASP A 328 18.28 35.08 2.42
CA ASP A 328 18.47 33.62 2.51
C ASP A 328 18.78 32.98 1.15
N LEU A 329 20.02 33.17 0.66
CA LEU A 329 20.46 32.71 -0.66
C LEU A 329 20.40 31.19 -0.82
N ASN A 330 20.67 30.45 0.25
CA ASN A 330 20.65 28.98 0.25
C ASN A 330 19.26 28.38 0.56
N ASN A 331 18.25 29.21 0.86
CA ASN A 331 16.92 28.80 1.32
C ASN A 331 16.96 27.84 2.51
N SER A 332 17.91 28.02 3.43
CA SER A 332 18.03 27.19 4.64
C SER A 332 16.95 27.52 5.68
N GLY A 333 16.25 28.64 5.53
CA GLY A 333 15.34 29.19 6.53
C GLY A 333 16.05 29.99 7.62
N SER A 334 17.34 30.26 7.44
CA SER A 334 18.23 30.85 8.43
C SER A 334 19.28 31.71 7.72
N VAL A 335 19.54 32.92 8.22
CA VAL A 335 20.42 33.88 7.53
C VAL A 335 21.74 33.99 8.29
N SER A 336 22.83 33.56 7.65
CA SER A 336 24.17 33.70 8.19
C SER A 336 24.68 35.15 8.16
N HIS A 337 25.75 35.45 8.89
CA HIS A 337 26.36 36.78 8.91
C HIS A 337 26.72 37.32 7.52
N GLN A 338 27.24 36.47 6.62
CA GLN A 338 27.61 36.86 5.26
C GLN A 338 26.38 37.15 4.40
N GLU A 339 25.36 36.27 4.48
CA GLU A 339 24.09 36.44 3.76
C GLU A 339 23.34 37.68 4.19
N PHE A 340 23.39 38.02 5.48
CA PHE A 340 22.77 39.22 6.03
C PHE A 340 23.42 40.50 5.48
N GLY A 341 24.77 40.58 5.52
CA GLY A 341 25.50 41.75 5.01
C GLY A 341 25.29 41.96 3.52
N ASP A 342 25.45 40.90 2.72
CA ASP A 342 25.24 40.93 1.27
C ASP A 342 23.77 41.22 0.91
N GLY A 343 22.83 40.63 1.63
CA GLY A 343 21.41 40.84 1.40
C GLY A 343 20.94 42.27 1.68
N ILE A 344 21.49 42.93 2.72
CA ILE A 344 21.21 44.36 2.99
C ILE A 344 21.77 45.26 1.88
N LEU A 345 22.98 44.97 1.39
CA LEU A 345 23.58 45.70 0.28
C LEU A 345 22.77 45.53 -1.01
N ARG A 346 22.31 44.31 -1.31
CA ARG A 346 21.45 44.02 -2.47
C ARG A 346 20.08 44.69 -2.39
N LEU A 347 19.54 44.84 -1.19
CA LEU A 347 18.30 45.60 -0.97
C LEU A 347 18.51 47.12 -1.07
N GLY A 348 19.75 47.61 -1.21
CA GLY A 348 20.04 49.04 -1.35
C GLY A 348 19.77 49.84 -0.06
N ILE A 349 19.93 49.22 1.11
CA ILE A 349 19.66 49.87 2.40
C ILE A 349 20.97 50.45 2.95
N ASP A 350 21.02 51.78 3.07
CA ASP A 350 22.12 52.51 3.69
C ASP A 350 22.11 52.38 5.23
N TRP A 351 22.31 51.17 5.74
CA TRP A 351 22.22 50.86 7.18
C TRP A 351 23.18 51.69 8.05
N ARG A 352 24.33 52.11 7.49
CA ARG A 352 25.30 52.99 8.17
C ARG A 352 24.69 54.35 8.52
N LYS A 353 23.90 54.93 7.60
CA LYS A 353 23.20 56.20 7.83
C LYS A 353 22.05 56.01 8.82
N LEU A 354 21.33 54.89 8.71
CA LEU A 354 20.17 54.61 9.56
C LEU A 354 20.53 54.29 11.02
N THR A 355 21.68 53.67 11.27
CA THR A 355 22.04 53.19 12.61
C THR A 355 23.23 53.89 13.26
N GLY A 356 24.08 54.55 12.47
CA GLY A 356 25.37 55.07 12.91
C GLY A 356 26.45 54.00 13.16
N LEU A 357 26.13 52.71 12.95
CA LEU A 357 27.09 51.63 13.14
C LEU A 357 28.14 51.61 12.01
N ARG A 358 29.37 51.25 12.35
CA ARG A 358 30.49 51.25 11.38
C ARG A 358 30.77 49.88 10.78
N ALA A 359 30.45 48.82 11.50
CA ALA A 359 30.79 47.45 11.11
C ALA A 359 29.54 46.55 10.99
N ASP A 360 29.50 45.77 9.92
CA ASP A 360 28.42 44.82 9.61
C ASP A 360 28.24 43.79 10.73
N ARG A 361 29.31 43.46 11.47
CA ARG A 361 29.27 42.55 12.63
C ARG A 361 28.45 43.11 13.78
N GLU A 362 28.48 44.42 14.00
CA GLU A 362 27.69 45.08 15.04
C GLU A 362 26.22 45.12 14.64
N LEU A 363 25.95 45.36 13.36
CA LEU A 363 24.61 45.29 12.78
C LEU A 363 24.02 43.89 12.91
N PHE A 364 24.79 42.83 12.61
CA PHE A 364 24.34 41.46 12.75
C PHE A 364 24.03 41.10 14.22
N LYS A 365 24.93 41.45 15.15
CA LYS A 365 24.73 41.27 16.59
C LYS A 365 23.49 41.99 17.14
N LEU A 366 23.01 43.01 16.44
CA LEU A 366 21.79 43.72 16.82
C LEU A 366 20.55 42.84 16.68
N PHE A 367 20.53 41.92 15.70
CA PHE A 367 19.40 41.04 15.40
C PHE A 367 19.55 39.63 15.98
N ASP A 368 20.78 39.17 16.21
CA ASP A 368 21.13 37.89 16.82
C ASP A 368 20.95 37.96 18.37
N GLU A 369 19.70 37.88 18.83
CA GLU A 369 19.35 38.04 20.25
C GLU A 369 19.84 36.87 21.13
N ASP A 370 19.86 35.65 20.59
CA ASP A 370 20.29 34.42 21.25
C ASP A 370 21.79 34.10 21.04
N LYS A 371 22.48 34.82 20.15
CA LYS A 371 23.92 34.72 19.88
C LYS A 371 24.31 33.37 19.30
N ASP A 372 23.43 32.78 18.50
CA ASP A 372 23.68 31.51 17.82
C ASP A 372 24.39 31.70 16.46
N HIS A 373 24.65 32.97 16.09
CA HIS A 373 25.26 33.40 14.83
C HIS A 373 24.41 33.16 13.59
N VAL A 374 23.10 32.99 13.77
CA VAL A 374 22.15 32.67 12.70
C VAL A 374 20.84 33.44 12.93
N ILE A 375 20.47 34.31 11.99
CA ILE A 375 19.22 35.06 12.13
C ILE A 375 18.06 34.28 11.51
N VAL A 376 17.11 33.87 12.34
CA VAL A 376 15.87 33.22 11.91
C VAL A 376 14.80 34.29 11.63
N PHE A 377 13.81 33.96 10.80
CA PHE A 377 12.71 34.88 10.45
C PHE A 377 11.99 35.48 11.67
N ARG A 378 11.91 34.73 12.78
CA ARG A 378 11.29 35.20 14.03
C ARG A 378 12.07 36.31 14.74
N GLU A 379 13.40 36.32 14.62
CA GLU A 379 14.24 37.38 15.20
C GLU A 379 14.25 38.60 14.28
N LEU A 380 14.30 38.36 12.96
CA LEU A 380 14.35 39.45 11.99
C LEU A 380 13.02 40.20 11.88
N PHE A 381 11.89 39.50 11.91
CA PHE A 381 10.54 40.06 11.75
C PHE A 381 9.56 39.47 12.80
N PRO A 382 9.67 39.87 14.09
CA PRO A 382 8.91 39.26 15.17
C PRO A 382 7.39 39.50 15.04
N GLU A 383 6.96 40.67 14.55
CA GLU A 383 5.54 40.99 14.38
C GLU A 383 4.90 40.16 13.26
N GLU A 384 5.57 40.04 12.12
CA GLU A 384 5.11 39.24 10.99
C GLU A 384 5.14 37.74 11.32
N ALA A 385 6.16 37.28 12.04
CA ALA A 385 6.21 35.91 12.53
C ALA A 385 5.07 35.61 13.53
N ALA A 386 4.67 36.57 14.35
CA ALA A 386 3.51 36.46 15.23
C ALA A 386 2.19 36.43 14.42
N LYS A 387 2.05 37.29 13.40
CA LYS A 387 0.90 37.30 12.46
C LYS A 387 0.79 35.99 11.67
N GLU A 388 1.91 35.41 11.23
CA GLU A 388 1.95 34.09 10.58
C GLU A 388 1.51 32.98 11.54
N ARG A 389 1.99 32.98 12.79
CA ARG A 389 1.58 32.01 13.83
C ARG A 389 0.11 32.13 14.23
N ALA A 390 -0.41 33.36 14.25
CA ALA A 390 -1.84 33.62 14.49
C ALA A 390 -2.72 33.20 13.30
N GLY A 391 -2.15 32.74 12.18
CA GLY A 391 -2.88 32.33 10.99
C GLY A 391 -3.55 33.50 10.24
N GLN A 392 -3.20 34.75 10.56
CA GLN A 392 -3.73 35.94 9.89
C GLN A 392 -3.21 36.04 8.46
N VAL A 393 -1.98 35.59 8.21
CA VAL A 393 -1.43 35.46 6.86
C VAL A 393 -1.86 34.12 6.29
N ARG A 394 -3.03 34.07 5.65
CA ARG A 394 -3.43 32.90 4.85
C ARG A 394 -2.46 32.77 3.68
N LEU A 395 -1.52 31.84 3.78
CA LEU A 395 -0.75 31.36 2.62
C LEU A 395 -1.75 30.97 1.53
N SER A 396 -1.50 31.35 0.28
CA SER A 396 -2.30 30.86 -0.83
C SER A 396 -2.22 29.33 -0.86
N THR A 397 -3.30 28.65 -1.25
CA THR A 397 -3.34 27.18 -1.28
C THR A 397 -2.17 26.59 -2.08
N ALA A 398 -1.73 27.26 -3.14
CA ALA A 398 -0.57 26.85 -3.94
C ALA A 398 0.75 26.97 -3.17
N GLU A 399 0.99 28.08 -2.46
CA GLU A 399 2.21 28.28 -1.65
C GLU A 399 2.20 27.38 -0.42
N PHE A 400 1.05 27.16 0.20
CA PHE A 400 0.87 26.15 1.25
C PHE A 400 1.24 24.76 0.74
N CYS A 401 0.72 24.33 -0.42
CA CYS A 401 1.06 23.01 -0.96
C CYS A 401 2.54 22.87 -1.35
N LYS A 402 3.18 23.93 -1.87
CA LYS A 402 4.62 23.92 -2.15
C LYS A 402 5.44 23.81 -0.86
N ARG A 403 5.11 24.63 0.15
CA ARG A 403 5.77 24.62 1.45
C ARG A 403 5.57 23.29 2.16
N TYR A 404 4.34 22.79 2.18
CA TYR A 404 4.00 21.48 2.72
C TYR A 404 4.81 20.39 2.01
N ARG A 405 4.89 20.40 0.66
CA ARG A 405 5.72 19.44 -0.09
C ARG A 405 7.21 19.56 0.23
N LEU A 406 7.77 20.77 0.33
CA LEU A 406 9.20 20.97 0.64
C LEU A 406 9.55 20.55 2.07
N GLU A 407 8.77 20.98 3.06
CA GLU A 407 8.92 20.57 4.46
C GLU A 407 8.70 19.06 4.65
N THR A 408 7.75 18.45 3.93
CA THR A 408 7.51 16.99 3.98
C THR A 408 8.42 16.15 3.09
N HIS A 409 9.12 16.72 2.09
CA HIS A 409 10.12 15.97 1.32
C HIS A 409 11.49 15.94 1.99
N GLN A 410 11.88 16.96 2.76
CA GLN A 410 13.07 16.87 3.62
C GLN A 410 12.85 15.96 4.83
N VAL A 411 11.60 15.83 5.29
CA VAL A 411 11.21 14.88 6.33
C VAL A 411 10.10 13.99 5.77
N MET A 412 10.42 13.18 4.75
CA MET A 412 9.57 12.03 4.44
C MET A 412 9.72 11.08 5.63
N ARG A 413 8.98 11.35 6.71
CA ARG A 413 8.77 10.40 7.79
C ARG A 413 8.17 9.18 7.10
N PRO A 414 8.90 8.07 6.96
CA PRO A 414 8.29 6.88 6.40
C PRO A 414 7.07 6.60 7.28
N ALA A 415 5.96 6.28 6.62
CA ALA A 415 4.70 6.16 7.31
C ALA A 415 4.90 5.22 8.51
N GLY A 416 4.52 5.63 9.75
CA GLY A 416 5.09 5.07 11.00
C GLY A 416 4.97 3.57 11.27
N TRP A 417 4.39 2.81 10.34
CA TRP A 417 4.42 1.35 10.22
C TRP A 417 5.70 0.83 9.52
N GLN A 418 6.47 1.72 8.89
CA GLN A 418 7.80 1.48 8.37
C GLN A 418 8.81 2.12 9.34
N PRO A 419 9.55 1.32 10.12
CA PRO A 419 10.56 1.86 11.02
C PRO A 419 11.63 2.66 10.24
N ASP A 420 12.03 3.81 10.78
CA ASP A 420 13.04 4.72 10.20
C ASP A 420 14.45 4.09 10.25
N GLY A 421 14.68 3.07 9.42
CA GLY A 421 15.98 2.41 9.30
C GLY A 421 16.06 1.01 9.91
N PRO A 422 17.20 0.33 9.70
CA PRO A 422 17.40 -1.05 10.12
C PRO A 422 17.39 -1.22 11.64
N GLU A 423 17.87 -0.23 12.41
CA GLU A 423 17.92 -0.30 13.87
C GLU A 423 16.54 -0.28 14.52
N LYS A 424 15.69 0.70 14.19
CA LYS A 424 14.28 0.71 14.64
C LYS A 424 13.52 -0.53 14.18
N LYS A 425 13.86 -1.07 13.01
CA LYS A 425 13.26 -2.32 12.53
C LYS A 425 13.65 -3.50 13.40
N MET A 426 14.93 -3.58 13.78
CA MET A 426 15.41 -4.59 14.72
C MET A 426 14.75 -4.44 16.08
N GLU A 427 14.64 -3.21 16.61
CA GLU A 427 13.97 -2.92 17.88
C GLU A 427 12.50 -3.38 17.90
N VAL A 428 11.74 -3.08 16.84
CA VAL A 428 10.35 -3.54 16.70
C VAL A 428 10.27 -5.07 16.63
N LEU A 429 11.18 -5.72 15.90
CA LEU A 429 11.22 -7.18 15.79
C LEU A 429 11.60 -7.85 17.12
N THR A 430 12.57 -7.29 17.85
CA THR A 430 12.95 -7.78 19.18
C THR A 430 11.83 -7.57 20.19
N GLY A 431 11.15 -6.43 20.17
CA GLY A 431 9.98 -6.21 21.03
C GLY A 431 8.87 -7.23 20.79
N ILE A 432 8.56 -7.54 19.52
CA ILE A 432 7.61 -8.60 19.17
C ILE A 432 8.10 -9.98 19.64
N GLN A 433 9.40 -10.26 19.56
CA GLN A 433 9.97 -11.51 20.05
C GLN A 433 9.84 -11.62 21.58
N ASP A 434 10.19 -10.57 22.31
CA ASP A 434 10.11 -10.50 23.77
C ASP A 434 8.66 -10.70 24.26
N ASP A 435 7.69 -10.03 23.62
CA ASP A 435 6.26 -10.18 23.92
C ASP A 435 5.78 -11.64 23.70
N ASN A 436 6.27 -12.29 22.65
CA ASN A 436 5.95 -13.69 22.34
C ASN A 436 6.59 -14.67 23.34
N GLU A 437 7.83 -14.40 23.75
CA GLU A 437 8.55 -15.18 24.75
C GLU A 437 7.90 -15.04 26.12
N GLU A 438 7.54 -13.83 26.52
CA GLU A 438 6.81 -13.55 27.76
C GLU A 438 5.45 -14.26 27.76
N SER A 439 4.69 -14.15 26.67
CA SER A 439 3.41 -14.86 26.49
C SER A 439 3.59 -16.38 26.63
N THR A 440 4.68 -16.93 26.08
CA THR A 440 5.00 -18.35 26.17
C THR A 440 5.42 -18.75 27.59
N ARG A 441 6.21 -17.93 28.27
CA ARG A 441 6.61 -18.10 29.67
C ARG A 441 5.40 -18.09 30.59
N LYS A 442 4.49 -17.13 30.40
CA LYS A 442 3.22 -17.01 31.14
C LYS A 442 2.32 -18.23 30.92
N ARG A 443 2.21 -18.73 29.68
CA ARG A 443 1.48 -19.99 29.38
C ARG A 443 2.08 -21.21 30.08
N LYS A 444 3.40 -21.36 30.05
CA LYS A 444 4.10 -22.43 30.77
C LYS A 444 3.85 -22.33 32.27
N TRP A 445 3.93 -21.12 32.84
CA TRP A 445 3.66 -20.85 34.25
C TRP A 445 2.21 -21.19 34.63
N MET A 446 1.22 -20.74 33.85
CA MET A 446 -0.19 -21.04 34.10
C MET A 446 -0.44 -22.56 34.08
N ARG A 447 0.11 -23.27 33.09
CA ARG A 447 -0.04 -24.73 32.96
C ARG A 447 0.59 -25.48 34.13
N ALA A 448 1.81 -25.11 34.52
CA ALA A 448 2.51 -25.73 35.66
C ALA A 448 1.76 -25.47 36.98
N THR A 449 1.29 -24.24 37.17
CA THR A 449 0.58 -23.83 38.40
C THR A 449 -0.78 -24.52 38.51
N MET A 450 -1.56 -24.61 37.43
CA MET A 450 -2.81 -25.37 37.42
C MET A 450 -2.58 -26.85 37.72
N ARG A 451 -1.55 -27.47 37.13
CA ARG A 451 -1.22 -28.89 37.42
C ARG A 451 -0.87 -29.09 38.89
N ARG A 452 -0.08 -28.18 39.49
CA ARG A 452 0.29 -28.22 40.91
C ARG A 452 -0.94 -28.06 41.81
N LEU A 453 -1.84 -27.12 41.50
CA LEU A 453 -3.07 -26.89 42.28
C LEU A 453 -4.02 -28.09 42.20
N LYS A 454 -4.18 -28.69 41.02
CA LYS A 454 -4.95 -29.93 40.84
C LYS A 454 -4.35 -31.10 41.63
N GLY A 455 -3.02 -31.23 41.66
CA GLY A 455 -2.33 -32.22 42.49
C GLY A 455 -2.60 -32.04 43.99
N LYS A 456 -2.85 -30.80 44.44
CA LYS A 456 -3.29 -30.49 45.82
C LYS A 456 -4.80 -30.67 46.05
N GLY A 457 -5.52 -31.27 45.11
CA GLY A 457 -6.96 -31.52 45.21
C GLY A 457 -7.83 -30.28 45.01
N LYS A 458 -7.31 -29.16 44.47
CA LYS A 458 -8.16 -28.00 44.13
C LYS A 458 -9.01 -28.29 42.90
N SER A 459 -10.25 -27.82 42.90
CA SER A 459 -11.13 -27.98 41.74
C SER A 459 -10.69 -27.12 40.56
N ASP A 460 -11.15 -27.46 39.35
CA ASP A 460 -10.80 -26.73 38.12
C ASP A 460 -11.24 -25.27 38.17
N SER A 461 -12.46 -25.00 38.66
CA SER A 461 -12.98 -23.65 38.86
C SER A 461 -12.10 -22.84 39.82
N ARG A 462 -11.69 -23.43 40.95
CA ARG A 462 -10.82 -22.76 41.91
C ARG A 462 -9.41 -22.53 41.36
N CYS A 463 -8.89 -23.47 40.57
CA CYS A 463 -7.61 -23.29 39.89
C CYS A 463 -7.67 -22.11 38.90
N ARG A 464 -8.78 -21.95 38.18
CA ARG A 464 -8.96 -20.83 37.24
C ARG A 464 -9.06 -19.48 37.95
N GLU A 465 -9.84 -19.39 39.03
CA GLU A 465 -9.91 -18.15 39.83
C GLU A 465 -8.55 -17.69 40.35
N LEU A 466 -7.64 -18.62 40.66
CA LEU A 466 -6.31 -18.30 41.19
C LEU A 466 -5.27 -18.00 40.11
N VAL A 467 -5.37 -18.64 38.93
CA VAL A 467 -4.32 -18.59 37.90
C VAL A 467 -4.70 -17.68 36.73
N ALA A 468 -5.99 -17.57 36.40
CA ALA A 468 -6.50 -16.87 35.22
C ALA A 468 -7.41 -15.71 35.62
N LEU A 469 -6.85 -14.72 36.32
CA LEU A 469 -7.56 -13.54 36.84
C LEU A 469 -8.26 -12.69 35.77
N HIS A 470 -7.83 -12.81 34.51
CA HIS A 470 -8.40 -12.11 33.37
C HIS A 470 -9.72 -12.72 32.88
N LEU A 471 -10.08 -13.93 33.34
CA LEU A 471 -11.35 -14.55 33.00
C LEU A 471 -12.39 -14.15 34.06
N PRO A 472 -13.64 -13.85 33.66
CA PRO A 472 -14.70 -13.57 34.62
C PRO A 472 -14.96 -14.78 35.51
N ARG A 473 -15.56 -14.56 36.68
CA ARG A 473 -16.06 -15.67 37.52
C ARG A 473 -17.24 -16.33 36.80
N GLY A 474 -17.37 -17.65 36.95
CA GLY A 474 -18.49 -18.39 36.34
C GLY A 474 -19.82 -18.05 37.02
N SER A 475 -20.92 -18.23 36.29
CA SER A 475 -22.29 -18.09 36.80
C SER A 475 -22.98 -19.44 37.04
N GLY A 476 -22.30 -20.55 36.73
CA GLY A 476 -22.80 -21.89 36.97
C GLY A 476 -22.79 -22.26 38.45
N PRO A 477 -23.41 -23.39 38.85
CA PRO A 477 -23.46 -23.83 40.24
C PRO A 477 -22.08 -23.91 40.90
N PRO A 478 -21.97 -23.66 42.21
CA PRO A 478 -20.70 -23.76 42.91
C PRO A 478 -20.23 -25.23 42.97
N ASP A 479 -18.95 -25.44 42.77
CA ASP A 479 -18.32 -26.76 42.94
C ASP A 479 -18.18 -27.12 44.43
N ARG A 480 -17.69 -28.32 44.75
CA ARG A 480 -17.45 -28.84 46.13
C ARG A 480 -16.60 -27.92 47.01
N GLN A 481 -15.87 -26.96 46.43
CA GLN A 481 -15.02 -25.99 47.12
C GLN A 481 -15.64 -24.58 47.17
N GLY A 482 -16.92 -24.43 46.83
CA GLY A 482 -17.64 -23.15 46.82
C GLY A 482 -17.27 -22.21 45.67
N ALA A 483 -16.41 -22.64 44.73
CA ALA A 483 -16.03 -21.83 43.56
C ALA A 483 -17.05 -22.00 42.44
N GLN A 484 -17.52 -20.90 41.85
CA GLN A 484 -18.53 -20.94 40.80
C GLN A 484 -17.97 -21.59 39.53
N MET A 485 -18.69 -22.58 39.01
CA MET A 485 -18.34 -23.23 37.75
C MET A 485 -18.72 -22.35 36.56
N PHE A 486 -18.03 -22.53 35.43
CA PHE A 486 -18.47 -21.92 34.18
C PHE A 486 -19.70 -22.64 33.66
N SER A 487 -20.78 -21.88 33.45
CA SER A 487 -21.92 -22.35 32.69
C SER A 487 -21.53 -22.49 31.21
N LYS A 488 -22.30 -23.28 30.43
CA LYS A 488 -22.09 -23.36 28.98
C LYS A 488 -22.30 -21.99 28.28
N VAL A 489 -23.11 -21.12 28.88
CA VAL A 489 -23.37 -19.77 28.38
C VAL A 489 -22.12 -18.91 28.58
N ASP A 490 -21.51 -18.96 29.77
CA ASP A 490 -20.29 -18.20 30.10
C ASP A 490 -19.15 -18.56 29.15
N VAL A 491 -18.98 -19.85 28.85
CA VAL A 491 -17.95 -20.32 27.91
C VAL A 491 -18.15 -19.70 26.53
N ARG A 492 -19.39 -19.65 26.04
CA ARG A 492 -19.71 -19.03 24.75
C ARG A 492 -19.49 -17.52 24.80
N GLN A 493 -19.95 -16.85 25.85
CA GLN A 493 -19.82 -15.41 26.01
C GLN A 493 -18.35 -15.00 26.07
N VAL A 494 -17.53 -15.65 26.90
CA VAL A 494 -16.10 -15.34 26.99
C VAL A 494 -15.38 -15.63 25.68
N LYS A 495 -15.71 -16.73 24.99
CA LYS A 495 -15.17 -17.01 23.65
C LYS A 495 -15.56 -15.90 22.66
N GLN A 496 -16.83 -15.50 22.68
CA GLN A 496 -17.38 -14.46 21.80
C GLN A 496 -16.70 -13.11 22.08
N SER A 497 -16.68 -12.64 23.34
CA SER A 497 -16.03 -11.38 23.73
C SER A 497 -14.55 -11.35 23.36
N TYR A 498 -13.83 -12.46 23.55
CA TYR A 498 -12.44 -12.55 23.13
C TYR A 498 -12.28 -12.49 21.60
N THR A 499 -13.07 -13.29 20.87
CA THR A 499 -13.06 -13.28 19.40
C THR A 499 -13.48 -11.92 18.85
N ASP A 500 -14.42 -11.24 19.49
CA ASP A 500 -14.86 -9.91 19.12
C ASP A 500 -13.79 -8.86 19.39
N GLY A 501 -13.15 -8.87 20.57
CA GLY A 501 -12.04 -7.96 20.89
C GLY A 501 -10.87 -8.09 19.92
N TRP A 502 -10.52 -9.33 19.52
CA TRP A 502 -9.46 -9.55 18.52
C TRP A 502 -9.89 -9.13 17.10
N ASN A 503 -11.13 -9.41 16.70
CA ASN A 503 -11.63 -9.07 15.37
C ASN A 503 -12.07 -7.61 15.24
N GLN A 504 -12.25 -6.87 16.33
CA GLN A 504 -12.75 -5.50 16.29
C GLN A 504 -11.75 -4.56 15.57
N PRO A 505 -10.45 -4.52 15.93
CA PRO A 505 -9.47 -3.72 15.18
C PRO A 505 -9.39 -4.12 13.70
N LEU A 506 -9.55 -5.40 13.39
CA LEU A 506 -9.57 -5.89 12.01
C LEU A 506 -10.81 -5.41 11.24
N ARG A 507 -11.98 -5.41 11.88
CA ARG A 507 -13.22 -4.87 11.31
C ARG A 507 -13.13 -3.36 11.09
N GLU A 508 -12.56 -2.62 12.06
CA GLU A 508 -12.32 -1.18 11.96
C GLU A 508 -11.33 -0.86 10.82
N ALA A 509 -10.21 -1.58 10.71
CA ALA A 509 -9.26 -1.44 9.60
C ALA A 509 -9.89 -1.77 8.24
N THR A 510 -10.71 -2.82 8.18
CA THR A 510 -11.40 -3.18 6.94
C THR A 510 -12.42 -2.10 6.55
N LYS A 511 -13.15 -1.55 7.53
CA LYS A 511 -14.09 -0.45 7.34
C LYS A 511 -13.38 0.81 6.81
N THR A 512 -12.29 1.24 7.45
CA THR A 512 -11.52 2.41 6.99
C THR A 512 -10.95 2.20 5.58
N MET A 513 -10.51 0.99 5.23
CA MET A 513 -10.09 0.68 3.86
C MET A 513 -11.23 0.77 2.83
N VAL A 514 -12.46 0.41 3.20
CA VAL A 514 -13.64 0.59 2.35
C VAL A 514 -13.95 2.08 2.20
N ASP A 515 -13.97 2.83 3.30
CA ASP A 515 -14.21 4.28 3.29
C ASP A 515 -13.19 5.01 2.40
N LEU A 516 -11.90 4.63 2.47
CA LEU A 516 -10.85 5.19 1.61
C LEU A 516 -11.04 4.85 0.11
N ARG A 517 -11.63 3.68 -0.21
CA ARG A 517 -11.97 3.34 -1.60
C ARG A 517 -13.14 4.18 -2.10
N ASP A 518 -14.13 4.43 -1.24
CA ASP A 518 -15.29 5.24 -1.58
C ASP A 518 -14.91 6.71 -1.75
N LEU A 519 -14.07 7.27 -0.86
CA LEU A 519 -13.49 8.60 -1.03
C LEU A 519 -12.71 8.73 -2.35
N ARG A 520 -11.97 7.70 -2.76
CA ARG A 520 -11.28 7.71 -4.05
C ARG A 520 -12.24 7.68 -5.24
N ARG A 521 -13.38 6.98 -5.14
CA ARG A 521 -14.43 6.98 -6.17
C ARG A 521 -15.09 8.36 -6.26
N GLU A 522 -15.37 8.97 -5.11
CA GLU A 522 -15.93 10.32 -5.03
C GLU A 522 -14.97 11.36 -5.62
N GLN A 523 -13.68 11.32 -5.27
CA GLN A 523 -12.66 12.18 -5.86
C GLN A 523 -12.60 12.03 -7.39
N ARG A 524 -12.65 10.81 -7.91
CA ARG A 524 -12.71 10.58 -9.37
C ARG A 524 -13.99 11.16 -9.97
N SER A 525 -15.14 10.96 -9.34
CA SER A 525 -16.40 11.55 -9.79
C SER A 525 -16.35 13.08 -9.83
N ILE A 526 -15.71 13.72 -8.84
CA ILE A 526 -15.51 15.18 -8.82
C ILE A 526 -14.57 15.61 -9.95
N ILE A 527 -13.46 14.90 -10.16
CA ILE A 527 -12.54 15.16 -11.27
C ILE A 527 -13.26 15.03 -12.62
N ASP A 528 -14.05 13.98 -12.82
CA ASP A 528 -14.81 13.78 -14.06
C ASP A 528 -15.86 14.88 -14.27
N LYS A 529 -16.52 15.35 -13.20
CA LYS A 529 -17.46 16.49 -13.26
C LYS A 529 -16.73 17.78 -13.63
N LEU A 530 -15.60 18.07 -13.00
CA LEU A 530 -14.78 19.24 -13.31
C LEU A 530 -14.28 19.19 -14.75
N TYR A 531 -13.80 18.02 -15.19
CA TYR A 531 -13.35 17.81 -16.56
C TYR A 531 -14.47 18.09 -17.55
N LYS A 532 -15.68 17.55 -17.34
CA LYS A 532 -16.86 17.82 -18.19
C LYS A 532 -17.20 19.31 -18.27
N VAL A 533 -17.12 20.05 -17.16
CA VAL A 533 -17.36 21.50 -17.15
C VAL A 533 -16.27 22.21 -17.96
N THR A 534 -15.00 21.92 -17.69
CA THR A 534 -13.88 22.56 -18.39
C THR A 534 -13.80 22.21 -19.87
N GLU A 535 -14.12 20.97 -20.25
CA GLU A 535 -14.10 20.52 -21.63
C GLU A 535 -15.30 21.08 -22.39
N ALA A 536 -16.49 21.16 -21.77
CA ALA A 536 -17.63 21.85 -22.33
C ALA A 536 -17.34 23.35 -22.57
N GLU A 537 -16.65 24.00 -21.63
CA GLU A 537 -16.25 25.40 -21.76
C GLU A 537 -15.19 25.60 -22.85
N GLN A 538 -14.18 24.72 -22.92
CA GLN A 538 -13.21 24.73 -24.02
C GLN A 538 -13.86 24.43 -25.37
N ALA A 539 -14.81 23.49 -25.44
CA ALA A 539 -15.56 23.21 -26.65
C ALA A 539 -16.40 24.41 -27.08
N LYS A 540 -17.02 25.12 -26.12
CA LYS A 540 -17.73 26.38 -26.38
C LYS A 540 -16.79 27.46 -26.91
N MET A 541 -15.63 27.67 -26.28
CA MET A 541 -14.63 28.62 -26.79
C MET A 541 -14.10 28.24 -28.17
N ARG A 542 -13.89 26.95 -28.46
CA ARG A 542 -13.51 26.49 -29.81
C ARG A 542 -14.64 26.71 -30.82
N ALA A 543 -15.89 26.46 -30.44
CA ALA A 543 -17.05 26.71 -31.29
C ALA A 543 -17.23 28.21 -31.56
N GLU A 544 -17.05 29.06 -30.55
CA GLU A 544 -17.07 30.53 -30.69
C GLU A 544 -15.89 31.02 -31.53
N ALA A 545 -14.68 30.47 -31.36
CA ALA A 545 -13.53 30.81 -32.18
C ALA A 545 -13.71 30.38 -33.64
N VAL A 546 -14.23 29.18 -33.89
CA VAL A 546 -14.60 28.72 -35.24
C VAL A 546 -15.70 29.59 -35.81
N SER A 547 -16.72 29.94 -35.02
CA SER A 547 -17.79 30.85 -35.44
C SER A 547 -17.23 32.23 -35.80
N MET A 548 -16.33 32.79 -34.99
CA MET A 548 -15.68 34.07 -35.28
C MET A 548 -14.79 34.00 -36.52
N ALA A 549 -14.05 32.91 -36.73
CA ALA A 549 -13.25 32.72 -37.94
C ALA A 549 -14.13 32.60 -39.19
N LEU A 550 -15.24 31.84 -39.11
CA LEU A 550 -16.18 31.67 -40.22
C LEU A 550 -16.91 32.98 -40.54
N PHE A 551 -17.36 33.70 -39.52
CA PHE A 551 -18.10 34.95 -39.68
C PHE A 551 -17.19 36.13 -40.04
N GLY A 552 -15.92 36.11 -39.61
CA GLY A 552 -14.90 37.09 -40.00
C GLY A 552 -14.55 37.01 -41.49
N ASP A 553 -14.40 35.80 -42.03
CA ASP A 553 -14.10 35.60 -43.45
C ASP A 553 -15.34 35.85 -44.34
N LEU A 554 -16.54 35.60 -43.83
CA LEU A 554 -17.79 35.99 -44.49
C LEU A 554 -18.08 37.49 -44.39
N SER A 555 -17.67 38.20 -43.33
CA SER A 555 -17.83 39.66 -43.24
C SER A 555 -16.94 40.40 -44.24
N ALA A 556 -15.74 39.88 -44.55
CA ALA A 556 -14.87 40.44 -45.58
C ALA A 556 -15.40 40.18 -47.00
N LYS A 557 -16.01 39.01 -47.25
CA LYS A 557 -16.60 38.66 -48.56
C LYS A 557 -18.02 39.17 -48.76
N ARG A 558 -18.77 39.47 -47.69
CA ARG A 558 -20.12 40.06 -47.78
C ARG A 558 -20.08 41.54 -48.19
N ALA A 559 -18.99 42.26 -47.91
CA ALA A 559 -18.76 43.59 -48.47
C ALA A 559 -18.51 43.56 -49.99
N SER A 560 -17.96 42.48 -50.56
CA SER A 560 -17.77 42.37 -52.02
C SER A 560 -18.94 41.72 -52.77
N TYR A 561 -19.77 40.92 -52.10
CA TYR A 561 -20.94 40.28 -52.73
C TYR A 561 -22.27 41.03 -52.55
N ALA A 562 -22.37 41.97 -51.59
CA ALA A 562 -23.57 42.79 -51.41
C ALA A 562 -23.80 43.80 -52.55
N GLU A 563 -22.79 44.07 -53.38
CA GLU A 563 -22.91 44.90 -54.58
C GLU A 563 -23.28 44.08 -55.84
N GLN A 564 -23.22 42.74 -55.79
CA GLN A 564 -23.43 41.88 -56.96
C GLN A 564 -24.75 41.09 -56.97
N MET A 565 -25.51 41.04 -55.87
CA MET A 565 -26.69 40.16 -55.74
C MET A 565 -28.01 40.88 -55.44
N GLN A 566 -28.10 42.18 -55.75
CA GLN A 566 -29.37 42.92 -55.74
C GLN A 566 -30.17 42.69 -57.03
N GLY A 567 -30.39 41.42 -57.39
CA GLY A 567 -30.98 41.07 -58.68
C GLY A 567 -31.29 39.60 -58.91
N GLN A 568 -31.81 38.86 -57.91
CA GLN A 568 -32.73 37.74 -58.21
C GLN A 568 -33.45 37.25 -56.95
N VAL A 569 -34.77 37.41 -57.02
CA VAL A 569 -35.75 36.97 -56.03
C VAL A 569 -36.14 35.52 -56.35
N ALA A 570 -36.53 34.80 -55.30
CA ALA A 570 -37.59 33.80 -55.26
C ALA A 570 -37.20 32.32 -55.17
N ALA A 571 -37.78 31.72 -54.12
CA ALA A 571 -38.17 30.32 -53.98
C ALA A 571 -37.05 29.29 -53.78
N THR A 572 -36.84 28.87 -52.53
CA THR A 572 -37.24 27.51 -52.09
C THR A 572 -37.08 27.34 -50.59
N SER A 573 -38.22 27.41 -49.90
CA SER A 573 -38.43 26.88 -48.57
C SER A 573 -38.68 25.38 -48.66
N SER A 574 -37.82 24.54 -48.10
CA SER A 574 -38.21 23.20 -47.70
C SER A 574 -37.44 22.75 -46.46
N SER A 575 -38.17 22.81 -45.35
CA SER A 575 -37.87 22.17 -44.07
C SER A 575 -37.74 20.65 -44.26
N GLN A 576 -36.54 20.11 -44.11
CA GLN A 576 -36.36 18.69 -43.77
C GLN A 576 -35.28 18.55 -42.70
N ARG A 577 -35.74 18.07 -41.54
CA ARG A 577 -34.95 17.69 -40.37
C ARG A 577 -34.30 16.33 -40.68
N PRO A 578 -32.97 16.19 -40.72
CA PRO A 578 -32.33 14.92 -41.06
C PRO A 578 -32.57 13.91 -39.92
N GLN A 579 -33.25 12.81 -40.26
CA GLN A 579 -33.30 11.62 -39.41
C GLN A 579 -31.92 10.95 -39.43
N THR A 580 -31.45 10.59 -38.24
CA THR A 580 -30.13 9.99 -37.98
C THR A 580 -30.05 8.57 -38.57
N PRO A 581 -29.11 8.27 -39.48
CA PRO A 581 -28.97 6.97 -40.16
C PRO A 581 -28.40 5.82 -39.29
N GLN A 582 -28.34 5.96 -37.96
CA GLN A 582 -27.72 4.95 -37.09
C GLN A 582 -28.61 3.74 -36.75
N ALA A 583 -29.94 3.86 -36.83
CA ALA A 583 -30.84 2.76 -36.49
C ALA A 583 -30.90 1.66 -37.57
N GLU A 584 -30.76 2.01 -38.86
CA GLU A 584 -30.82 1.02 -39.95
C GLU A 584 -29.56 0.17 -40.08
N VAL A 585 -28.39 0.69 -39.70
CA VAL A 585 -27.11 -0.05 -39.81
C VAL A 585 -27.04 -1.16 -38.75
N ALA A 586 -27.57 -0.93 -37.55
CA ALA A 586 -27.59 -1.94 -36.47
C ALA A 586 -28.59 -3.09 -36.73
N ALA A 587 -29.69 -2.82 -37.45
CA ALA A 587 -30.66 -3.86 -37.79
C ALA A 587 -30.10 -4.85 -38.81
N ARG A 588 -29.30 -4.40 -39.79
CA ARG A 588 -28.71 -5.26 -40.83
C ARG A 588 -27.68 -6.24 -40.26
N THR A 589 -26.81 -5.79 -39.35
CA THR A 589 -25.77 -6.63 -38.76
C THR A 589 -26.35 -7.73 -37.85
N SER A 590 -27.45 -7.46 -37.15
CA SER A 590 -28.11 -8.44 -36.29
C SER A 590 -28.65 -9.66 -37.06
N GLY A 591 -29.24 -9.44 -38.24
CA GLY A 591 -29.84 -10.50 -39.05
C GLY A 591 -28.81 -11.42 -39.69
N GLU A 592 -27.64 -10.88 -40.05
CA GLU A 592 -26.52 -11.65 -40.63
C GLU A 592 -25.87 -12.57 -39.60
N ILE A 593 -25.65 -12.08 -38.37
CA ILE A 593 -25.07 -12.89 -37.28
C ILE A 593 -25.98 -14.07 -36.94
N VAL A 594 -27.30 -13.85 -36.80
CA VAL A 594 -28.26 -14.92 -36.52
C VAL A 594 -28.33 -15.92 -37.68
N ALA A 595 -28.26 -15.48 -38.93
CA ALA A 595 -28.25 -16.38 -40.09
C ALA A 595 -26.98 -17.26 -40.13
N ALA A 596 -25.80 -16.66 -39.91
CA ALA A 596 -24.53 -17.38 -39.89
C ALA A 596 -24.47 -18.42 -38.76
N LEU A 597 -24.94 -18.07 -37.56
CA LEU A 597 -24.97 -18.99 -36.42
C LEU A 597 -26.03 -20.09 -36.58
N SER A 598 -27.20 -19.78 -37.16
CA SER A 598 -28.23 -20.77 -37.48
C SER A 598 -27.68 -21.83 -38.44
N GLN A 599 -26.94 -21.41 -39.47
CA GLN A 599 -26.26 -22.31 -40.40
C GLN A 599 -25.15 -23.12 -39.72
N ALA A 600 -24.34 -22.49 -38.87
CA ALA A 600 -23.23 -23.17 -38.19
C ALA A 600 -23.69 -24.24 -37.18
N PHE A 601 -24.81 -24.01 -36.48
CA PHE A 601 -25.28 -24.90 -35.41
C PHE A 601 -26.50 -25.74 -35.77
N SER A 602 -26.99 -25.65 -37.02
CA SER A 602 -28.20 -26.35 -37.49
C SER A 602 -29.43 -26.09 -36.60
N LEU A 603 -29.57 -24.86 -36.06
CA LEU A 603 -30.72 -24.45 -35.26
C LEU A 603 -31.73 -23.68 -36.12
N PRO A 604 -33.06 -23.83 -35.88
CA PRO A 604 -34.07 -23.02 -36.54
C PRO A 604 -33.81 -21.53 -36.31
N ARG A 605 -33.82 -20.75 -37.39
CA ARG A 605 -33.52 -19.31 -37.37
C ARG A 605 -34.40 -18.55 -36.38
N ASP A 606 -35.67 -18.93 -36.27
CA ASP A 606 -36.65 -18.27 -35.40
C ASP A 606 -36.27 -18.42 -33.92
N VAL A 607 -35.84 -19.61 -33.50
CA VAL A 607 -35.41 -19.87 -32.11
C VAL A 607 -34.18 -19.04 -31.77
N LEU A 608 -33.21 -18.94 -32.68
CA LEU A 608 -32.01 -18.14 -32.45
C LEU A 608 -32.30 -16.63 -32.48
N ALA A 609 -33.27 -16.20 -33.28
CA ALA A 609 -33.74 -14.82 -33.31
C ALA A 609 -34.40 -14.42 -31.98
N ASP A 610 -35.21 -15.30 -31.38
CA ASP A 610 -35.81 -15.08 -30.06
C ASP A 610 -34.75 -14.98 -28.95
N VAL A 611 -33.77 -15.89 -28.96
CA VAL A 611 -32.63 -15.87 -28.02
C VAL A 611 -31.80 -14.60 -28.20
N HIS A 612 -31.59 -14.14 -29.44
CA HIS A 612 -30.88 -12.89 -29.71
C HIS A 612 -31.66 -11.66 -29.22
N ALA A 613 -32.98 -11.63 -29.43
CA ALA A 613 -33.83 -10.56 -28.96
C ALA A 613 -33.79 -10.45 -27.43
N GLU A 614 -33.81 -11.58 -26.71
CA GLU A 614 -33.68 -11.60 -25.26
C GLU A 614 -32.27 -11.19 -24.80
N PHE A 615 -31.24 -11.62 -25.51
CA PHE A 615 -29.86 -11.21 -25.25
C PHE A 615 -29.69 -9.68 -25.32
N LEU A 616 -30.22 -9.03 -26.37
CA LEU A 616 -30.11 -7.59 -26.56
C LEU A 616 -30.82 -6.77 -25.46
N LYS A 617 -31.89 -7.29 -24.84
CA LYS A 617 -32.53 -6.63 -23.69
C LYS A 617 -31.61 -6.52 -22.47
N HIS A 618 -30.62 -7.41 -22.38
CA HIS A 618 -29.70 -7.51 -21.25
C HIS A 618 -28.27 -7.04 -21.57
N ALA A 619 -28.00 -6.73 -22.84
CA ALA A 619 -26.72 -6.21 -23.30
C ALA A 619 -26.56 -4.71 -22.97
N ASP A 620 -25.31 -4.25 -22.92
CA ASP A 620 -24.96 -2.83 -22.81
C ASP A 620 -24.94 -2.13 -24.19
N MET A 621 -24.51 -0.87 -24.23
CA MET A 621 -24.46 -0.07 -25.47
C MET A 621 -23.57 -0.70 -26.56
N ASP A 622 -22.63 -1.56 -26.17
CA ASP A 622 -21.68 -2.23 -27.08
C ASP A 622 -22.18 -3.62 -27.52
N ALA A 623 -23.45 -3.95 -27.24
CA ALA A 623 -24.05 -5.27 -27.47
C ALA A 623 -23.31 -6.41 -26.74
N LEU A 624 -22.73 -6.11 -25.57
CA LEU A 624 -22.10 -7.09 -24.70
C LEU A 624 -22.93 -7.27 -23.43
N VAL A 625 -23.10 -8.50 -22.97
CA VAL A 625 -23.77 -8.77 -21.69
C VAL A 625 -22.70 -8.78 -20.59
N PRO A 626 -22.78 -7.92 -19.57
CA PRO A 626 -21.90 -8.02 -18.40
C PRO A 626 -22.38 -9.12 -17.44
N PHE A 627 -21.47 -9.72 -16.67
CA PHE A 627 -21.82 -10.80 -15.72
C PHE A 627 -22.99 -10.47 -14.78
N LYS A 628 -23.12 -9.20 -14.36
CA LYS A 628 -24.22 -8.72 -13.51
C LYS A 628 -25.61 -8.91 -14.15
N ASN A 629 -25.72 -8.89 -15.48
CA ASN A 629 -26.97 -9.02 -16.21
C ASN A 629 -27.23 -10.48 -16.65
N PHE A 630 -26.21 -11.34 -16.61
CA PHE A 630 -26.30 -12.73 -17.04
C PHE A 630 -27.34 -13.58 -16.30
N PRO A 631 -27.51 -13.49 -14.95
CA PRO A 631 -28.59 -14.20 -14.27
C PRO A 631 -29.99 -13.83 -14.77
N ALA A 632 -30.22 -12.55 -15.12
CA ALA A 632 -31.51 -12.07 -15.60
C ALA A 632 -31.81 -12.62 -17.00
N LEU A 633 -30.80 -12.61 -17.87
CA LEU A 633 -30.89 -13.22 -19.20
C LEU A 633 -31.26 -14.71 -19.13
N LEU A 634 -30.56 -15.49 -18.28
CA LEU A 634 -30.85 -16.91 -18.14
C LEU A 634 -32.26 -17.18 -17.58
N LYS A 635 -32.73 -16.32 -16.67
CA LYS A 635 -34.10 -16.42 -16.12
C LYS A 635 -35.16 -16.11 -17.16
N ALA A 636 -34.88 -15.20 -18.09
CA ALA A 636 -35.78 -14.87 -19.19
C ALA A 636 -35.85 -15.99 -20.24
N LEU A 637 -34.71 -16.62 -20.53
CA LEU A 637 -34.64 -17.73 -21.50
C LEU A 637 -35.23 -19.04 -20.97
N VAL A 638 -35.19 -19.27 -19.66
CA VAL A 638 -35.73 -20.49 -19.03
C VAL A 638 -36.66 -20.14 -17.86
N PRO A 639 -37.86 -19.59 -18.15
CA PRO A 639 -38.82 -19.25 -17.11
C PRO A 639 -39.24 -20.52 -16.37
N GLY A 640 -39.05 -20.55 -15.05
CA GLY A 640 -39.42 -21.67 -14.18
C GLY A 640 -38.25 -22.49 -13.63
N ARG A 641 -37.03 -22.32 -14.14
CA ARG A 641 -35.84 -22.96 -13.54
C ARG A 641 -35.26 -22.08 -12.43
N THR A 642 -35.13 -22.63 -11.22
CA THR A 642 -34.40 -21.97 -10.13
C THR A 642 -32.90 -22.12 -10.38
N LEU A 643 -32.23 -21.01 -10.69
CA LEU A 643 -30.79 -20.99 -10.96
C LEU A 643 -30.02 -20.61 -9.69
N ALA A 644 -29.19 -21.53 -9.18
CA ALA A 644 -28.28 -21.19 -8.10
C ALA A 644 -27.14 -20.32 -8.64
N MET A 645 -26.67 -19.34 -7.85
CA MET A 645 -25.57 -18.46 -8.27
C MET A 645 -24.27 -19.21 -8.57
N ALA A 646 -24.07 -20.39 -7.97
CA ALA A 646 -22.94 -21.25 -8.28
C ALA A 646 -22.99 -21.78 -9.73
N ASP A 647 -24.17 -22.14 -10.22
CA ASP A 647 -24.37 -22.63 -11.59
C ASP A 647 -24.21 -21.50 -12.59
N VAL A 648 -24.77 -20.32 -12.29
CA VAL A 648 -24.62 -19.13 -13.13
C VAL A 648 -23.15 -18.73 -13.27
N ALA A 649 -22.37 -18.79 -12.19
CA ALA A 649 -20.93 -18.53 -12.24
C ALA A 649 -20.17 -19.61 -13.05
N ALA A 650 -20.51 -20.89 -12.89
CA ALA A 650 -19.89 -21.98 -13.63
C ALA A 650 -20.16 -21.88 -15.13
N TRP A 651 -21.40 -21.56 -15.52
CA TRP A 651 -21.78 -21.33 -16.91
C TRP A 651 -21.09 -20.11 -17.52
N TRP A 652 -20.92 -19.05 -16.73
CA TRP A 652 -20.15 -17.90 -17.17
C TRP A 652 -18.69 -18.26 -17.45
N GLU A 653 -18.05 -19.04 -16.58
CA GLU A 653 -16.68 -19.53 -16.81
C GLU A 653 -16.59 -20.40 -18.08
N GLN A 654 -17.60 -21.22 -18.35
CA GLN A 654 -17.66 -22.02 -19.58
C GLN A 654 -17.72 -21.15 -20.84
N ILE A 655 -18.52 -20.08 -20.84
CA ILE A 655 -18.59 -19.13 -21.96
C ILE A 655 -17.22 -18.49 -22.20
N LEU A 656 -16.54 -18.07 -21.13
CA LEU A 656 -15.22 -17.43 -21.24
C LEU A 656 -14.13 -18.39 -21.74
N LEU A 657 -14.26 -19.69 -21.48
CA LEU A 657 -13.36 -20.72 -22.01
C LEU A 657 -13.52 -20.94 -23.52
N LEU A 658 -14.64 -20.53 -24.11
CA LEU A 658 -14.85 -20.60 -25.57
C LEU A 658 -14.17 -19.46 -26.33
N ASP A 659 -13.68 -18.42 -25.64
CA ASP A 659 -12.94 -17.33 -26.26
C ASP A 659 -11.43 -17.66 -26.31
N PRO A 660 -10.87 -18.00 -27.49
CA PRO A 660 -9.45 -18.32 -27.62
C PRO A 660 -8.55 -17.13 -27.32
N LYS A 661 -9.08 -15.89 -27.29
CA LYS A 661 -8.33 -14.66 -27.04
C LYS A 661 -8.48 -14.14 -25.60
N GLY A 662 -9.38 -14.72 -24.80
CA GLY A 662 -9.91 -14.09 -23.58
C GLY A 662 -9.22 -14.42 -22.24
N ILE A 663 -8.35 -15.42 -22.17
CA ILE A 663 -7.76 -15.90 -20.89
C ILE A 663 -6.49 -15.11 -20.49
N GLN A 664 -6.55 -13.78 -20.56
CA GLN A 664 -5.55 -12.91 -19.96
C GLN A 664 -6.16 -12.25 -18.72
N GLU A 665 -6.17 -13.00 -17.61
CA GLU A 665 -6.21 -12.54 -16.20
C GLU A 665 -7.17 -11.38 -15.82
N LYS A 666 -8.31 -11.23 -16.49
CA LYS A 666 -9.34 -10.25 -16.09
C LYS A 666 -10.30 -10.88 -15.08
N SER A 667 -10.57 -10.17 -13.99
CA SER A 667 -11.55 -10.56 -12.99
C SER A 667 -12.91 -10.87 -13.63
N LEU A 668 -13.53 -12.00 -13.29
CA LEU A 668 -14.83 -12.47 -13.82
C LEU A 668 -15.92 -11.38 -13.88
N GLN A 669 -15.90 -10.43 -12.94
CA GLN A 669 -16.87 -9.34 -12.84
C GLN A 669 -16.71 -8.22 -13.87
N LYS A 670 -15.58 -8.16 -14.59
CA LYS A 670 -15.27 -7.07 -15.55
C LYS A 670 -15.34 -7.53 -17.00
N THR A 671 -15.46 -8.83 -17.24
CA THR A 671 -15.56 -9.37 -18.60
C THR A 671 -17.01 -9.26 -19.05
N ALA A 672 -17.23 -8.83 -20.29
CA ALA A 672 -18.52 -8.82 -20.95
C ALA A 672 -18.46 -9.79 -22.14
N VAL A 673 -19.57 -10.45 -22.43
CA VAL A 673 -19.67 -11.52 -23.44
C VAL A 673 -20.50 -11.01 -24.60
N GLY A 674 -20.00 -11.18 -25.83
CA GLY A 674 -20.77 -10.91 -27.05
C GLY A 674 -21.69 -12.07 -27.43
N PHE A 675 -22.71 -11.78 -28.25
CA PHE A 675 -23.75 -12.75 -28.59
C PHE A 675 -23.21 -14.05 -29.21
N GLU A 676 -22.15 -13.96 -30.03
CA GLU A 676 -21.60 -15.13 -30.73
C GLU A 676 -21.05 -16.20 -29.77
N LEU A 677 -20.31 -15.77 -28.75
CA LEU A 677 -19.77 -16.64 -27.69
C LEU A 677 -20.89 -17.20 -26.83
N PHE A 678 -21.87 -16.36 -26.50
CA PHE A 678 -23.05 -16.78 -25.74
C PHE A 678 -23.85 -17.84 -26.51
N ALA A 679 -24.10 -17.64 -27.81
CA ALA A 679 -24.83 -18.57 -28.66
C ALA A 679 -24.10 -19.92 -28.79
N ARG A 680 -22.77 -19.91 -29.01
CA ARG A 680 -21.94 -21.13 -29.03
C ARG A 680 -22.06 -21.95 -27.76
N TRP A 681 -22.01 -21.28 -26.61
CA TRP A 681 -22.22 -21.93 -25.32
C TRP A 681 -23.68 -22.40 -25.17
N TRP A 682 -24.66 -21.57 -25.52
CA TRP A 682 -26.08 -21.88 -25.38
C TRP A 682 -26.45 -23.17 -26.13
N VAL A 683 -26.00 -23.31 -27.37
CA VAL A 683 -26.22 -24.49 -28.21
C VAL A 683 -25.66 -25.76 -27.55
N SER A 684 -24.46 -25.68 -26.97
CA SER A 684 -23.77 -26.82 -26.34
C SER A 684 -24.19 -27.07 -24.89
N SER A 685 -24.91 -26.12 -24.28
CA SER A 685 -25.35 -26.22 -22.90
C SER A 685 -26.56 -27.13 -22.75
N GLU A 686 -26.67 -27.77 -21.57
CA GLU A 686 -27.83 -28.58 -21.20
C GLU A 686 -29.15 -27.77 -21.12
N LEU A 687 -29.07 -26.44 -21.14
CA LEU A 687 -30.25 -25.56 -21.11
C LEU A 687 -31.06 -25.65 -22.41
N ASN A 688 -30.39 -25.87 -23.55
CA ASN A 688 -31.05 -26.00 -24.84
C ASN A 688 -31.77 -27.36 -24.98
N ILE A 689 -31.22 -28.42 -24.37
CA ILE A 689 -31.76 -29.78 -24.45
C ILE A 689 -33.16 -29.88 -23.80
N GLY A 690 -33.40 -29.09 -22.75
CA GLY A 690 -34.71 -29.01 -22.08
C GLY A 690 -35.80 -28.33 -22.92
N LEU A 691 -35.45 -27.41 -23.82
CA LEU A 691 -36.39 -26.74 -24.71
C LEU A 691 -36.82 -27.62 -25.89
N GLN A 692 -35.95 -28.53 -26.34
CA GLN A 692 -36.27 -29.44 -27.44
C GLN A 692 -37.14 -30.62 -27.01
N THR A 693 -37.08 -31.03 -25.74
CA THR A 693 -37.81 -32.20 -25.21
C THR A 693 -39.15 -31.84 -24.56
N GLY A 694 -39.47 -30.54 -24.42
CA GLY A 694 -40.70 -30.04 -23.81
C GLY A 694 -41.88 -29.82 -24.75
N LYS A 695 -41.88 -30.43 -25.95
CA LYS A 695 -43.02 -30.48 -26.87
C LYS A 695 -43.58 -31.89 -26.98
#